data_AF-I2H9S8-F1
#
_entry.id   AF-I2H9S8-F1
#
_cell.length_a   1.000
_cell.length_b   1.000
_cell.length_c   1.000
_cell.angle_alpha   90.00
_cell.angle_beta   90.00
_cell.angle_gamma   90.00
#
_symmetry.space_group_name_H-M   'P 1'
#
loop_
_entity.id
_entity.type
_entity.pdbx_description
1 polymer ?
#
loop_
_entity_poly.entity_id
_entity_poly.type
_entity_poly.pdbx_seq_one_letter_code
_entity_poly.pdbx_strand_id
1 'polypeptide(L)'
;MKTLQEIQEEDETELETNNDAFLLEDFTAGSISMSPAPDPFEIESTINLHDENWELLENSSPITKFLRDYGNGPRDPTDDPPVFPKYFSWTTRLENFPNDVYKKRFQNPNLRLLLLVIYCCVWLSIFFSIFEPYLLELPYFYPKNGDDKIPIISLGCNTHLDWQGSNNECGLNGELCRPFDNTEYIIRCPALCDRGAWAYSAIAVGSRRVKYTGYEIGGGKMEMPSSDDTSDLLSYPYRADSFMCGSAVHAGIVSPFFGGCARVSLDGFKDGFPSREGKYRTKFSVAFNSYFPASFSFRAFKEGVASGCYDPRFLIVFTNIILGLPVFYLSESLYGYWITALSGYWTLVLALDPPLITDPHESVTVYELFSIGFQRLLPLCFVVYVMWKSTIRRTLENGSPCAKVLLWYPMFWLGVMNNVTFDRLPVDRLTANDLKEQQGAITAVGSIILTILICAFIQVYSLWKSGRLRKYFKIYISGIFVIVLLALIPGLTLRLHHYILGIVLIPGCATRNASAYLFQGILFGLIMSGVSRWDFASIVETDFALLRGEAGGLLEPPFFLDYNQNTPNIISWSLDSDDIVKDDTGTIDGFSLLVNDIEVYVGKNTTINLDTLMTENSEFGSWIDKALTENKDANTTNIDLYLRIAQCSIRNPQRYRGDYTNAGILEWPEGIWHKPEPGVT
;
A
#
# COMPACT_ATOMS: atom_id res chain seq x y z
N MET A 1 13.26 -25.56 -9.39
CA MET A 1 14.62 -25.49 -9.96
C MET A 1 14.77 -26.64 -10.96
N LYS A 2 15.20 -26.34 -12.19
CA LYS A 2 15.19 -27.15 -13.43
C LYS A 2 13.84 -27.27 -14.16
N THR A 3 13.64 -26.37 -15.13
CA THR A 3 13.25 -26.65 -16.54
C THR A 3 13.00 -25.32 -17.25
N LEU A 4 14.04 -24.76 -17.88
CA LEU A 4 13.96 -23.65 -18.85
C LEU A 4 15.26 -23.64 -19.71
N GLN A 5 15.77 -24.82 -20.06
CA GLN A 5 17.07 -24.99 -20.73
C GLN A 5 16.97 -25.82 -22.01
N GLU A 6 15.81 -25.82 -22.67
CA GLU A 6 15.55 -26.70 -23.83
C GLU A 6 14.85 -26.00 -25.03
N ILE A 7 14.94 -24.68 -25.16
CA ILE A 7 14.39 -23.96 -26.33
C ILE A 7 15.41 -22.94 -26.90
N GLN A 8 16.69 -23.30 -26.93
CA GLN A 8 17.73 -22.37 -27.40
C GLN A 8 18.74 -22.99 -28.38
N GLU A 9 18.35 -24.03 -29.12
CA GLU A 9 19.28 -24.80 -29.96
C GLU A 9 18.76 -25.20 -31.36
N GLU A 10 17.81 -24.44 -31.93
CA GLU A 10 17.40 -24.61 -33.35
C GLU A 10 17.15 -23.25 -34.00
N ASP A 11 18.20 -22.49 -34.36
CA ASP A 11 18.17 -21.61 -35.55
C ASP A 11 19.55 -21.02 -35.93
N GLU A 12 20.63 -21.79 -35.80
CA GLU A 12 21.93 -21.45 -36.40
C GLU A 12 22.28 -22.49 -37.47
N THR A 13 21.94 -22.23 -38.73
CA THR A 13 22.76 -22.54 -39.92
C THR A 13 22.06 -22.11 -41.23
N GLU A 14 22.85 -21.51 -42.13
CA GLU A 14 22.57 -21.16 -43.53
C GLU A 14 21.80 -19.85 -43.84
N LEU A 15 22.54 -18.74 -44.05
CA LEU A 15 22.80 -18.29 -45.42
C LEU A 15 23.93 -17.24 -45.49
N GLU A 16 24.91 -17.55 -46.34
CA GLU A 16 26.06 -16.73 -46.69
C GLU A 16 25.73 -15.51 -47.55
N THR A 17 26.55 -14.46 -47.35
CA THR A 17 27.01 -13.46 -48.33
C THR A 17 26.04 -12.42 -48.87
N ASN A 18 26.12 -11.20 -48.34
CA ASN A 18 26.34 -10.04 -49.21
C ASN A 18 27.16 -8.97 -48.50
N ASN A 19 28.32 -8.67 -49.09
CA ASN A 19 29.26 -7.65 -48.66
C ASN A 19 28.71 -6.26 -48.99
N ASP A 20 28.51 -5.42 -47.99
CA ASP A 20 28.70 -3.97 -48.12
C ASP A 20 29.32 -3.44 -46.82
N ALA A 21 30.58 -3.03 -46.93
CA ALA A 21 31.39 -2.53 -45.84
C ALA A 21 30.90 -1.15 -45.38
N PHE A 22 30.33 -1.08 -44.19
CA PHE A 22 30.12 0.19 -43.48
C PHE A 22 31.34 0.44 -42.58
N LEU A 23 32.23 1.32 -43.04
CA LEU A 23 33.43 1.74 -42.32
C LEU A 23 33.04 2.40 -40.98
N LEU A 24 33.50 1.82 -39.88
CA LEU A 24 33.55 2.44 -38.56
C LEU A 24 34.73 3.41 -38.53
N GLU A 25 34.45 4.72 -38.60
CA GLU A 25 35.42 5.75 -38.22
C GLU A 25 35.32 6.05 -36.71
N ASP A 26 36.50 6.07 -36.11
CA ASP A 26 36.87 6.37 -34.73
C ASP A 26 35.99 7.36 -33.95
N PHE A 27 35.41 6.89 -32.84
CA PHE A 27 34.97 7.76 -31.74
C PHE A 27 36.18 8.20 -30.91
N THR A 28 36.82 9.30 -31.31
CA THR A 28 37.73 10.04 -30.43
C THR A 28 36.99 11.15 -29.69
N ALA A 29 37.25 11.23 -28.38
CA ALA A 29 36.63 12.16 -27.45
C ALA A 29 36.88 13.63 -27.85
N GLY A 30 35.80 14.34 -28.17
CA GLY A 30 35.78 15.78 -28.38
C GLY A 30 34.70 16.43 -27.51
N SER A 31 35.12 17.31 -26.61
CA SER A 31 34.36 18.31 -25.84
C SER A 31 32.85 18.41 -26.11
N ILE A 32 32.04 18.09 -25.10
CA ILE A 32 30.61 18.42 -25.04
C ILE A 32 30.48 19.94 -24.92
N SER A 33 30.33 20.62 -26.06
CA SER A 33 29.92 22.02 -26.11
C SER A 33 28.42 22.12 -25.87
N MET A 34 28.03 23.09 -25.04
CA MET A 34 26.65 23.61 -24.93
C MET A 34 25.92 23.57 -26.27
N SER A 35 24.70 23.03 -26.28
CA SER A 35 23.74 23.29 -27.36
C SER A 35 23.68 24.80 -27.60
N PRO A 36 23.89 25.29 -28.82
CA PRO A 36 23.85 26.71 -29.09
C PRO A 36 22.44 27.24 -28.81
N ALA A 37 22.36 28.51 -28.43
CA ALA A 37 21.10 29.25 -28.48
C ALA A 37 20.47 29.08 -29.88
N PRO A 38 19.13 29.06 -29.99
CA PRO A 38 18.47 28.97 -31.29
C PRO A 38 19.02 30.03 -32.23
N ASP A 39 19.23 29.64 -33.50
CA ASP A 39 19.82 30.50 -34.52
C ASP A 39 18.97 31.77 -34.66
N PRO A 40 19.54 33.00 -34.68
CA PRO A 40 18.75 34.23 -34.77
C PRO A 40 17.76 34.23 -35.94
N PHE A 41 18.12 33.53 -37.02
CA PHE A 41 17.29 33.35 -38.21
C PHE A 41 16.04 32.47 -37.98
N GLU A 42 16.13 31.44 -37.12
CA GLU A 42 14.97 30.61 -36.75
C GLU A 42 14.01 31.38 -35.84
N ILE A 43 14.54 32.21 -34.93
CA ILE A 43 13.75 33.08 -34.05
C ILE A 43 13.03 34.16 -34.88
N GLU A 44 13.71 34.79 -35.82
CA GLU A 44 13.14 35.83 -36.68
C GLU A 44 12.08 35.26 -37.66
N SER A 45 12.29 34.04 -38.16
CA SER A 45 11.29 33.34 -38.99
C SER A 45 10.03 32.93 -38.21
N THR A 46 10.19 32.48 -36.95
CA THR A 46 9.04 32.13 -36.09
C THR A 46 8.30 33.35 -35.59
N ILE A 47 8.99 34.47 -35.33
CA ILE A 47 8.37 35.76 -35.00
C ILE A 47 7.57 36.28 -36.21
N ASN A 48 8.15 36.32 -37.41
CA ASN A 48 7.46 36.76 -38.63
C ASN A 48 6.22 35.89 -38.95
N LEU A 49 6.32 34.56 -38.84
CA LEU A 49 5.17 33.66 -38.99
C LEU A 49 4.11 33.85 -37.89
N HIS A 50 4.52 34.23 -36.67
CA HIS A 50 3.60 34.48 -35.58
C HIS A 50 2.84 35.78 -35.77
N ASP A 51 3.53 36.84 -36.21
CA ASP A 51 2.97 38.15 -36.50
C ASP A 51 2.05 38.11 -37.73
N GLU A 52 2.45 37.45 -38.82
CA GLU A 52 1.58 37.22 -39.99
C GLU A 52 0.29 36.47 -39.61
N ASN A 53 0.39 35.47 -38.72
CA ASN A 53 -0.79 34.75 -38.22
C ASN A 53 -1.72 35.62 -37.37
N TRP A 54 -1.19 36.59 -36.64
CA TRP A 54 -1.95 37.55 -35.84
C TRP A 54 -2.59 38.65 -36.71
N GLU A 55 -1.90 39.12 -37.75
CA GLU A 55 -2.45 40.07 -38.73
C GLU A 55 -3.59 39.45 -39.53
N LEU A 56 -3.46 38.19 -39.95
CA LEU A 56 -4.55 37.42 -40.60
C LEU A 56 -5.75 37.18 -39.65
N LEU A 57 -5.51 37.18 -38.33
CA LEU A 57 -6.52 37.04 -37.28
C LEU A 57 -7.32 38.33 -37.06
N GLU A 58 -6.68 39.48 -37.24
CA GLU A 58 -7.30 40.80 -37.07
C GLU A 58 -8.43 41.05 -38.09
N ASN A 59 -8.32 40.44 -39.28
CA ASN A 59 -9.31 40.49 -40.35
C ASN A 59 -10.39 39.39 -40.31
N SER A 60 -10.40 38.53 -39.27
CA SER A 60 -11.34 37.40 -39.17
C SER A 60 -12.60 37.72 -38.35
N SER A 61 -13.66 36.91 -38.50
CA SER A 61 -14.92 37.11 -37.75
C SER A 61 -14.67 37.07 -36.22
N PRO A 62 -15.43 37.80 -35.39
CA PRO A 62 -15.20 37.89 -33.95
C PRO A 62 -15.24 36.53 -33.24
N ILE A 63 -16.01 35.57 -33.78
CA ILE A 63 -16.11 34.20 -33.27
C ILE A 63 -14.84 33.40 -33.57
N THR A 64 -14.32 33.49 -34.80
CA THR A 64 -13.03 32.86 -35.17
C THR A 64 -11.86 33.45 -34.40
N LYS A 65 -11.89 34.77 -34.15
CA LYS A 65 -10.88 35.46 -33.34
C LYS A 65 -10.93 34.96 -31.89
N PHE A 66 -12.10 34.94 -31.27
CA PHE A 66 -12.29 34.42 -29.91
C PHE A 66 -11.84 32.96 -29.76
N LEU A 67 -12.22 32.07 -30.69
CA LEU A 67 -11.83 30.66 -30.65
C LEU A 67 -10.32 30.44 -30.84
N ARG A 68 -9.69 31.24 -31.71
CA ARG A 68 -8.26 31.12 -32.01
C ARG A 68 -7.40 31.77 -30.91
N ASP A 69 -7.86 32.86 -30.29
CA ASP A 69 -7.25 33.49 -29.11
C ASP A 69 -7.35 32.60 -27.87
N TYR A 70 -8.51 31.93 -27.70
CA TYR A 70 -8.68 30.96 -26.62
C TYR A 70 -7.79 29.72 -26.81
N GLY A 71 -7.61 29.25 -28.05
CA GLY A 71 -6.80 28.06 -28.35
C GLY A 71 -5.28 28.30 -28.36
N ASN A 72 -4.82 29.41 -28.93
CA ASN A 72 -3.39 29.70 -29.11
C ASN A 72 -2.78 30.50 -27.95
N GLY A 73 -3.59 31.07 -27.06
CA GLY A 73 -3.12 31.91 -25.96
C GLY A 73 -3.17 33.40 -26.27
N PRO A 74 -2.77 34.25 -25.30
CA PRO A 74 -2.71 35.70 -25.50
C PRO A 74 -1.63 36.06 -26.53
N ARG A 75 -1.77 37.25 -27.13
CA ARG A 75 -0.82 37.80 -28.13
C ARG A 75 0.63 37.81 -27.61
N ASP A 76 0.80 38.19 -26.35
CA ASP A 76 2.08 38.20 -25.65
C ASP A 76 2.10 37.11 -24.56
N PRO A 77 2.61 35.90 -24.85
CA PRO A 77 2.69 34.83 -23.86
C PRO A 77 3.69 35.18 -22.75
N THR A 78 3.32 34.93 -21.49
CA THR A 78 4.19 35.17 -20.32
C THR A 78 4.32 33.91 -19.48
N ASP A 79 5.55 33.55 -19.11
CA ASP A 79 5.89 32.33 -18.34
C ASP A 79 7.03 32.64 -17.35
N ASP A 80 6.85 33.68 -16.54
CA ASP A 80 7.86 34.14 -15.60
C ASP A 80 7.93 33.26 -14.33
N PRO A 81 9.13 33.01 -13.79
CA PRO A 81 9.29 32.33 -12.51
C PRO A 81 8.72 33.16 -11.35
N PRO A 82 8.29 32.52 -10.24
CA PRO A 82 7.85 33.26 -9.05
C PRO A 82 9.00 34.12 -8.54
N VAL A 83 8.74 35.43 -8.40
CA VAL A 83 9.67 36.37 -7.79
C VAL A 83 9.34 36.46 -6.31
N PHE A 84 10.30 36.10 -5.46
CA PHE A 84 10.14 36.23 -4.02
C PHE A 84 10.00 37.71 -3.63
N PRO A 85 9.13 38.08 -2.66
CA PRO A 85 8.90 39.48 -2.32
C PRO A 85 10.21 40.18 -1.93
N LYS A 86 10.61 41.19 -2.71
CA LYS A 86 11.82 41.99 -2.47
C LYS A 86 11.63 43.08 -1.40
N TYR A 87 10.47 43.08 -0.71
CA TYR A 87 10.12 44.12 0.26
C TYR A 87 11.12 44.19 1.42
N PHE A 88 11.63 43.04 1.86
CA PHE A 88 12.65 42.98 2.90
C PHE A 88 14.04 42.71 2.31
N SER A 89 15.07 43.35 2.88
CA SER A 89 16.45 43.15 2.45
C SER A 89 16.95 41.72 2.72
N TRP A 90 16.42 41.05 3.74
CA TRP A 90 16.80 39.68 4.09
C TRP A 90 16.26 38.64 3.10
N THR A 91 15.06 38.81 2.54
CA THR A 91 14.49 37.87 1.56
C THR A 91 15.28 37.90 0.25
N THR A 92 15.70 39.10 -0.18
CA THR A 92 16.55 39.28 -1.35
C THR A 92 17.94 38.66 -1.14
N ARG A 93 18.48 38.75 0.08
CA ARG A 93 19.75 38.09 0.42
C ARG A 93 19.64 36.57 0.38
N LEU A 94 18.54 36.00 0.88
CA LEU A 94 18.31 34.55 0.80
C LEU A 94 18.20 34.10 -0.67
N GLU A 95 17.32 34.72 -1.44
CA GLU A 95 17.10 34.36 -2.85
C GLU A 95 18.40 34.36 -3.68
N ASN A 96 19.25 35.37 -3.47
CA ASN A 96 20.49 35.51 -4.22
C ASN A 96 21.67 34.75 -3.60
N PHE A 97 21.57 34.24 -2.37
CA PHE A 97 22.69 33.63 -1.64
C PHE A 97 23.41 32.52 -2.43
N PRO A 98 22.71 31.55 -3.08
CA PRO A 98 23.39 30.50 -3.84
C PRO A 98 24.25 31.03 -4.98
N ASN A 99 23.79 32.09 -5.67
CA ASN A 99 24.50 32.65 -6.82
C ASN A 99 25.54 33.70 -6.41
N ASP A 100 25.20 34.60 -5.50
CA ASP A 100 26.03 35.74 -5.13
C ASP A 100 27.09 35.44 -4.08
N VAL A 101 26.83 34.49 -3.17
CA VAL A 101 27.77 34.15 -2.10
C VAL A 101 28.42 32.81 -2.37
N TYR A 102 27.63 31.75 -2.51
CA TYR A 102 28.16 30.39 -2.61
C TYR A 102 28.96 30.15 -3.89
N LYS A 103 28.38 30.44 -5.07
CA LYS A 103 29.10 30.29 -6.36
C LYS A 103 30.28 31.25 -6.51
N LYS A 104 30.21 32.47 -5.95
CA LYS A 104 31.35 33.41 -5.98
C LYS A 104 32.49 33.01 -5.04
N ARG A 105 32.17 32.40 -3.89
CA ARG A 105 33.17 31.87 -2.95
C ARG A 105 33.84 30.60 -3.47
N PHE A 106 33.06 29.70 -4.07
CA PHE A 106 33.53 28.45 -4.66
C PHE A 106 33.40 28.51 -6.19
N GLN A 107 34.28 29.30 -6.82
CA GLN A 107 34.23 29.56 -8.26
C GLN A 107 34.45 28.27 -9.08
N ASN A 108 35.31 27.38 -8.60
CA ASN A 108 35.64 26.12 -9.28
C ASN A 108 34.44 25.15 -9.23
N PRO A 109 33.85 24.77 -10.39
CA PRO A 109 32.72 23.83 -10.43
C PRO A 109 33.11 22.45 -9.87
N ASN A 110 34.34 22.00 -10.12
CA ASN A 110 34.85 20.71 -9.61
C ASN A 110 34.94 20.70 -8.08
N LEU A 111 35.28 21.82 -7.46
CA LEU A 111 35.31 21.92 -5.99
C LEU A 111 33.89 21.89 -5.42
N ARG A 112 32.93 22.55 -6.06
CA ARG A 112 31.51 22.48 -5.64
C ARG A 112 30.96 21.06 -5.76
N LEU A 113 31.29 20.36 -6.86
CA LEU A 113 30.94 18.96 -7.04
C LEU A 113 31.60 18.06 -5.98
N LEU A 114 32.88 18.25 -5.70
CA LEU A 114 33.59 17.52 -4.64
C LEU A 114 32.95 17.73 -3.26
N LEU A 115 32.62 18.98 -2.91
CA LEU A 115 31.92 19.29 -1.66
C LEU A 115 30.54 18.63 -1.59
N LEU A 116 29.80 18.61 -2.71
CA LEU A 116 28.52 17.93 -2.80
C LEU A 116 28.68 16.42 -2.60
N VAL A 117 29.67 15.79 -3.23
CA VAL A 117 29.96 14.36 -3.06
C VAL A 117 30.31 14.04 -1.61
N ILE A 118 31.22 14.81 -0.99
CA ILE A 118 31.57 14.65 0.43
C ILE A 118 30.32 14.79 1.32
N TYR A 119 29.47 15.79 1.05
CA TYR A 119 28.22 15.98 1.78
C TYR A 119 27.28 14.77 1.63
N CYS A 120 27.10 14.27 0.41
CA CYS A 120 26.30 13.08 0.14
C CYS A 120 26.87 11.83 0.82
N CYS A 121 28.20 11.66 0.89
CA CYS A 121 28.82 10.56 1.62
C CYS A 121 28.53 10.66 3.13
N VAL A 122 28.68 11.84 3.73
CA VAL A 122 28.35 12.06 5.16
C VAL A 122 26.86 11.80 5.42
N TRP A 123 25.99 12.29 4.55
CA TRP A 123 24.56 12.04 4.64
C TRP A 123 24.24 10.55 4.56
N LEU A 124 24.81 9.83 3.58
CA LEU A 124 24.64 8.39 3.45
C LEU A 124 25.14 7.64 4.69
N SER A 125 26.27 8.05 5.29
CA SER A 125 26.76 7.47 6.54
C SER A 125 25.79 7.69 7.70
N ILE A 126 25.23 8.90 7.87
CA ILE A 126 24.23 9.17 8.91
C ILE A 126 22.98 8.30 8.70
N PHE A 127 22.50 8.21 7.46
CA PHE A 127 21.37 7.36 7.10
C PHE A 127 21.65 5.89 7.45
N PHE A 128 22.82 5.39 7.05
CA PHE A 128 23.23 4.02 7.34
C PHE A 128 23.32 3.74 8.84
N SER A 129 23.91 4.65 9.64
CA SER A 129 24.00 4.49 11.10
C SER A 129 22.64 4.46 11.82
N ILE A 130 21.60 5.08 11.26
CA ILE A 130 20.24 5.02 11.82
C ILE A 130 19.54 3.71 11.40
N PHE A 131 19.84 3.23 10.20
CA PHE A 131 19.14 2.14 9.54
C PHE A 131 19.69 0.75 9.88
N GLU A 132 21.02 0.62 9.96
CA GLU A 132 21.73 -0.63 10.23
C GLU A 132 21.23 -1.35 11.49
N PRO A 133 21.04 -0.69 12.66
CA PRO A 133 20.56 -1.37 13.86
C PRO A 133 19.15 -1.94 13.75
N TYR A 134 18.34 -1.45 12.80
CA TYR A 134 16.96 -1.90 12.65
C TYR A 134 16.82 -3.05 11.64
N LEU A 135 17.56 -3.01 10.52
CA LEU A 135 17.47 -4.04 9.48
C LEU A 135 18.54 -5.13 9.52
N LEU A 136 19.76 -4.81 9.96
CA LEU A 136 20.91 -5.72 9.86
C LEU A 136 21.27 -6.37 11.19
N GLU A 137 21.07 -5.66 12.31
CA GLU A 137 21.32 -6.24 13.63
C GLU A 137 20.18 -7.17 14.07
N LEU A 138 20.56 -8.32 14.62
CA LEU A 138 19.61 -9.32 15.11
C LEU A 138 18.96 -8.85 16.42
N PRO A 139 17.63 -8.70 16.47
CA PRO A 139 16.95 -8.27 17.68
C PRO A 139 16.81 -9.45 18.67
N TYR A 140 17.19 -9.21 19.92
CA TYR A 140 17.14 -10.22 20.98
C TYR A 140 16.59 -9.61 22.27
N PHE A 141 15.91 -10.44 23.04
CA PHE A 141 15.64 -10.17 24.45
C PHE A 141 16.70 -10.85 25.31
N TYR A 142 17.27 -10.09 26.24
CA TYR A 142 18.29 -10.52 27.17
C TYR A 142 17.68 -10.61 28.58
N PRO A 143 17.32 -11.81 29.06
CA PRO A 143 16.80 -12.00 30.42
C PRO A 143 17.88 -11.69 31.46
N LYS A 144 17.52 -11.04 32.56
CA LYS A 144 18.46 -10.72 33.64
C LYS A 144 18.87 -11.97 34.44
N ASN A 145 18.08 -13.03 34.36
CA ASN A 145 18.28 -14.28 35.12
C ASN A 145 19.43 -15.15 34.62
N GLY A 146 20.10 -14.75 33.52
CA GLY A 146 21.19 -15.53 32.91
C GLY A 146 20.71 -16.64 31.96
N ASP A 147 19.41 -16.69 31.67
CA ASP A 147 18.82 -17.57 30.65
C ASP A 147 19.32 -17.18 29.24
N ASP A 148 19.20 -18.11 28.30
CA ASP A 148 19.57 -17.88 26.90
C ASP A 148 18.79 -16.71 26.29
N LYS A 149 19.45 -15.97 25.39
CA LYS A 149 18.82 -14.87 24.65
C LYS A 149 17.65 -15.40 23.80
N ILE A 150 16.53 -14.69 23.84
CA ILE A 150 15.31 -15.08 23.12
C ILE A 150 15.23 -14.24 21.83
N PRO A 151 15.08 -14.84 20.63
CA PRO A 151 14.96 -14.10 19.39
C PRO A 151 13.65 -13.28 19.36
N ILE A 152 13.70 -12.10 18.75
CA ILE A 152 12.53 -11.24 18.59
C ILE A 152 12.05 -11.29 17.15
N ILE A 153 10.85 -11.81 16.92
CA ILE A 153 10.29 -12.01 15.59
C ILE A 153 9.77 -10.69 15.04
N SER A 154 10.19 -10.30 13.83
CA SER A 154 9.69 -9.08 13.19
C SER A 154 8.39 -9.36 12.45
N LEU A 155 7.32 -8.62 12.76
CA LEU A 155 6.02 -8.78 12.12
C LEU A 155 5.59 -7.51 11.38
N GLY A 156 4.85 -7.66 10.27
CA GLY A 156 4.12 -6.55 9.65
C GLY A 156 2.89 -6.15 10.45
N CYS A 157 2.31 -5.00 10.13
CA CYS A 157 1.10 -4.53 10.83
C CYS A 157 -0.13 -5.42 10.59
N ASN A 158 -0.22 -6.04 9.41
CA ASN A 158 -1.31 -6.89 8.96
C ASN A 158 -0.90 -8.37 8.82
N THR A 159 0.12 -8.78 9.57
CA THR A 159 0.64 -10.16 9.56
C THR A 159 0.07 -10.92 10.74
N HIS A 160 -0.23 -12.20 10.52
CA HIS A 160 -0.57 -13.13 11.58
C HIS A 160 0.66 -13.90 12.07
N LEU A 161 0.63 -14.38 13.31
CA LEU A 161 1.64 -15.24 13.91
C LEU A 161 1.02 -16.63 14.09
N ASP A 162 1.64 -17.66 13.50
CA ASP A 162 1.18 -19.05 13.50
C ASP A 162 -0.24 -19.28 12.95
N TRP A 163 -0.78 -18.31 12.21
CA TRP A 163 -2.08 -18.41 11.56
C TRP A 163 -1.91 -18.25 10.05
N GLN A 164 -2.27 -19.28 9.28
CA GLN A 164 -2.02 -19.37 7.85
C GLN A 164 -2.92 -18.45 7.01
N GLY A 165 -4.04 -18.01 7.58
CA GLY A 165 -4.90 -16.94 7.06
C GLY A 165 -6.39 -17.24 7.22
N SER A 166 -7.23 -16.91 6.25
CA SER A 166 -8.69 -16.94 6.45
C SER A 166 -9.32 -18.32 6.21
N ASN A 167 -10.42 -18.60 6.92
CA ASN A 167 -11.26 -19.77 6.67
C ASN A 167 -10.50 -21.11 6.79
N ASN A 168 -10.43 -21.87 5.70
CA ASN A 168 -9.87 -23.22 5.67
C ASN A 168 -8.36 -23.28 5.45
N GLU A 169 -7.65 -22.16 5.39
CA GLU A 169 -6.19 -22.14 5.24
C GLU A 169 -5.47 -22.84 6.39
N CYS A 170 -6.09 -22.88 7.58
CA CYS A 170 -5.60 -23.64 8.73
C CYS A 170 -5.85 -25.16 8.64
N GLY A 171 -6.59 -25.64 7.62
CA GLY A 171 -6.98 -27.04 7.44
C GLY A 171 -8.00 -27.53 8.46
N LEU A 172 -8.27 -28.84 8.39
CA LEU A 172 -9.25 -29.51 9.25
C LEU A 172 -8.84 -29.36 10.72
N ASN A 173 -9.76 -28.89 11.56
CA ASN A 173 -9.55 -28.55 12.97
C ASN A 173 -8.41 -27.54 13.22
N GLY A 174 -8.02 -26.79 12.20
CA GLY A 174 -6.92 -25.84 12.30
C GLY A 174 -5.54 -26.48 12.52
N GLU A 175 -5.34 -27.73 12.08
CA GLU A 175 -4.10 -28.49 12.28
C GLU A 175 -2.83 -27.76 11.82
N LEU A 176 -2.93 -26.93 10.76
CA LEU A 176 -1.81 -26.18 10.17
C LEU A 176 -1.50 -24.87 10.91
N CYS A 177 -2.36 -24.45 11.84
CA CYS A 177 -2.23 -23.21 12.62
C CYS A 177 -1.88 -23.47 14.09
N ARG A 178 -1.36 -24.66 14.39
CA ARG A 178 -0.83 -25.01 15.71
C ARG A 178 0.59 -24.46 15.87
N PRO A 179 1.02 -24.13 17.11
CA PRO A 179 0.36 -24.39 18.40
C PRO A 179 -0.75 -23.40 18.75
N PHE A 180 -1.77 -23.85 19.50
CA PHE A 180 -2.86 -22.97 19.98
C PHE A 180 -2.61 -22.41 21.39
N ASP A 181 -1.76 -23.05 22.19
CA ASP A 181 -1.50 -22.70 23.58
C ASP A 181 -0.03 -22.95 23.97
N ASN A 182 0.31 -22.58 25.21
CA ASN A 182 1.58 -22.90 25.90
C ASN A 182 2.86 -22.44 25.18
N THR A 183 2.73 -21.48 24.26
CA THR A 183 3.84 -20.93 23.50
C THR A 183 3.90 -19.43 23.72
N GLU A 184 5.11 -18.91 23.92
CA GLU A 184 5.35 -17.49 24.10
C GLU A 184 6.31 -16.99 23.03
N TYR A 185 6.00 -15.81 22.49
CA TYR A 185 6.80 -15.12 21.50
C TYR A 185 7.11 -13.71 21.96
N ILE A 186 8.24 -13.19 21.51
CA ILE A 186 8.52 -11.76 21.59
C ILE A 186 8.51 -11.25 20.16
N ILE A 187 7.58 -10.34 19.88
CA ILE A 187 7.39 -9.77 18.55
C ILE A 187 7.89 -8.33 18.53
N ARG A 188 8.43 -7.90 17.40
CA ARG A 188 8.76 -6.52 17.07
C ARG A 188 7.76 -5.99 16.05
N CYS A 189 7.06 -4.93 16.43
CA CYS A 189 6.03 -4.29 15.63
C CYS A 189 6.51 -2.94 15.08
N PRO A 190 6.29 -2.67 13.79
CA PRO A 190 6.59 -1.38 13.17
C PRO A 190 5.67 -0.26 13.66
N ALA A 191 6.06 0.97 13.39
CA ALA A 191 5.18 2.13 13.49
C ALA A 191 4.07 2.10 12.41
N LEU A 192 3.07 2.97 12.55
CA LEU A 192 1.91 3.12 11.66
C LEU A 192 0.90 1.96 11.67
N CYS A 193 0.98 1.03 12.62
CA CYS A 193 0.00 -0.06 12.75
C CYS A 193 -1.38 0.39 13.26
N ASP A 194 -1.58 1.68 13.61
CA ASP A 194 -2.92 2.25 13.87
C ASP A 194 -3.84 2.17 12.65
N ARG A 195 -3.26 2.23 11.45
CA ARG A 195 -3.96 2.11 10.17
C ARG A 195 -3.42 0.99 9.30
N GLY A 196 -2.15 0.63 9.46
CA GLY A 196 -1.53 -0.49 8.75
C GLY A 196 -2.16 -1.85 9.10
N ALA A 197 -2.83 -1.97 10.24
CA ALA A 197 -3.55 -3.17 10.67
C ALA A 197 -5.04 -3.19 10.26
N TRP A 198 -5.46 -2.36 9.30
CA TRP A 198 -6.83 -2.40 8.79
C TRP A 198 -7.02 -3.53 7.77
N ALA A 199 -8.16 -4.20 7.83
CA ALA A 199 -8.61 -5.10 6.79
C ALA A 199 -9.23 -4.30 5.63
N TYR A 200 -8.60 -4.35 4.46
CA TYR A 200 -9.08 -3.70 3.22
C TYR A 200 -9.83 -4.63 2.28
N SER A 201 -9.79 -5.94 2.56
CA SER A 201 -10.63 -6.97 1.98
C SER A 201 -11.59 -7.45 3.07
N ALA A 202 -12.84 -7.76 2.74
CA ALA A 202 -13.76 -8.27 3.75
C ALA A 202 -13.29 -9.62 4.28
N ILE A 203 -13.16 -9.72 5.61
CA ILE A 203 -12.90 -10.98 6.31
C ILE A 203 -14.10 -11.29 7.19
N ALA A 204 -14.63 -12.51 7.09
CA ALA A 204 -15.82 -12.88 7.82
C ALA A 204 -15.49 -13.30 9.25
N VAL A 205 -16.21 -12.72 10.22
CA VAL A 205 -16.05 -12.94 11.66
C VAL A 205 -17.44 -13.08 12.26
N GLY A 206 -17.79 -14.29 12.68
CA GLY A 206 -19.15 -14.62 13.10
C GLY A 206 -20.17 -14.33 11.99
N SER A 207 -21.19 -13.52 12.29
CA SER A 207 -22.22 -13.09 11.33
C SER A 207 -21.85 -11.85 10.50
N ARG A 208 -20.71 -11.21 10.75
CA ARG A 208 -20.33 -9.93 10.11
C ARG A 208 -19.15 -10.08 9.16
N ARG A 209 -19.10 -9.20 8.18
CA ARG A 209 -17.92 -8.99 7.31
C ARG A 209 -17.14 -7.78 7.81
N VAL A 210 -15.91 -8.00 8.25
CA VAL A 210 -15.01 -6.97 8.77
C VAL A 210 -14.21 -6.39 7.61
N LYS A 211 -14.44 -5.10 7.31
CA LYS A 211 -13.76 -4.34 6.25
C LYS A 211 -13.65 -2.87 6.65
N TYR A 212 -12.60 -2.19 6.19
CA TYR A 212 -12.31 -0.77 6.49
C TYR A 212 -12.21 -0.44 7.99
N THR A 213 -11.72 -1.38 8.78
CA THR A 213 -11.47 -1.25 10.22
C THR A 213 -10.30 -2.13 10.63
N GLY A 214 -9.74 -1.89 11.82
CA GLY A 214 -8.72 -2.76 12.41
C GLY A 214 -9.23 -4.19 12.57
N TYR A 215 -8.37 -5.18 12.29
CA TYR A 215 -8.69 -6.60 12.42
C TYR A 215 -8.22 -7.12 13.78
N GLU A 216 -8.76 -6.53 14.84
CA GLU A 216 -8.58 -6.97 16.22
C GLU A 216 -9.90 -7.52 16.75
N ILE A 217 -9.92 -8.79 17.17
CA ILE A 217 -11.12 -9.48 17.62
C ILE A 217 -11.01 -9.72 19.13
N GLY A 218 -11.91 -9.09 19.88
CA GLY A 218 -11.89 -9.09 21.35
C GLY A 218 -10.78 -8.24 21.97
N GLY A 219 -10.12 -8.80 22.97
CA GLY A 219 -8.99 -8.19 23.67
C GLY A 219 -9.30 -6.81 24.27
N GLY A 220 -8.30 -5.94 24.27
CA GLY A 220 -8.31 -4.63 24.95
C GLY A 220 -7.36 -4.58 26.14
N LYS A 221 -7.05 -3.36 26.58
CA LYS A 221 -6.15 -3.15 27.73
C LYS A 221 -6.76 -3.73 29.00
N MET A 222 -5.98 -4.55 29.71
CA MET A 222 -6.32 -4.94 31.07
C MET A 222 -5.78 -3.86 32.01
N GLU A 223 -6.65 -3.32 32.87
CA GLU A 223 -6.17 -2.48 33.97
C GLU A 223 -5.36 -3.38 34.90
N MET A 224 -4.13 -2.98 35.24
CA MET A 224 -3.28 -3.75 36.14
C MET A 224 -4.11 -4.11 37.38
N PRO A 225 -4.31 -5.39 37.68
CA PRO A 225 -4.93 -5.73 38.94
C PRO A 225 -4.04 -5.17 40.07
N SER A 226 -4.69 -4.72 41.13
CA SER A 226 -4.04 -4.21 42.35
C SER A 226 -2.86 -5.10 42.76
N SER A 227 -1.84 -4.49 43.38
CA SER A 227 -0.51 -5.01 43.73
C SER A 227 -0.41 -6.39 44.40
N ASP A 228 -1.52 -7.07 44.68
CA ASP A 228 -1.61 -8.42 45.22
C ASP A 228 -1.77 -9.52 44.16
N ASP A 229 -2.04 -9.18 42.88
CA ASP A 229 -2.23 -10.18 41.82
C ASP A 229 -0.92 -10.46 41.07
N THR A 230 -0.51 -11.72 41.08
CA THR A 230 0.71 -12.25 40.45
C THR A 230 0.64 -12.34 38.91
N SER A 231 -0.44 -11.84 38.29
CA SER A 231 -0.66 -11.99 36.86
C SER A 231 0.16 -10.95 36.07
N ASP A 232 1.01 -11.42 35.15
CA ASP A 232 1.80 -10.59 34.23
C ASP A 232 1.01 -10.15 32.99
N LEU A 233 -0.32 -10.29 32.99
CA LEU A 233 -1.18 -9.98 31.84
C LEU A 233 -1.41 -8.48 31.68
N LEU A 234 -1.27 -8.00 30.45
CA LEU A 234 -1.48 -6.61 30.04
C LEU A 234 -2.74 -6.41 29.19
N SER A 235 -3.31 -7.48 28.66
CA SER A 235 -4.50 -7.44 27.81
C SER A 235 -5.46 -8.58 28.10
N TYR A 236 -6.73 -8.35 27.77
CA TYR A 236 -7.68 -9.43 27.55
C TYR A 236 -7.25 -10.28 26.34
N PRO A 237 -7.71 -11.54 26.23
CA PRO A 237 -7.38 -12.39 25.10
C PRO A 237 -7.97 -11.85 23.80
N TYR A 238 -7.14 -11.81 22.77
CA TYR A 238 -7.54 -11.60 21.38
C TYR A 238 -7.66 -12.95 20.68
N ARG A 239 -8.53 -13.04 19.67
CA ARG A 239 -8.63 -14.23 18.82
C ARG A 239 -7.33 -14.42 18.02
N ALA A 240 -6.85 -15.66 17.85
CA ALA A 240 -5.53 -15.93 17.26
C ALA A 240 -5.33 -15.41 15.83
N ASP A 241 -6.41 -15.25 15.07
CA ASP A 241 -6.37 -14.68 13.74
C ASP A 241 -6.32 -13.13 13.73
N SER A 242 -6.41 -12.45 14.87
CA SER A 242 -6.25 -10.99 14.92
C SER A 242 -4.83 -10.56 14.50
N PHE A 243 -4.68 -9.39 13.88
CA PHE A 243 -3.34 -8.88 13.57
C PHE A 243 -2.61 -8.47 14.85
N MET A 244 -1.57 -9.20 15.25
CA MET A 244 -0.93 -9.04 16.57
C MET A 244 -0.36 -7.64 16.78
N CYS A 245 0.27 -7.04 15.77
CA CYS A 245 0.78 -5.67 15.90
C CYS A 245 -0.33 -4.61 15.96
N GLY A 246 -1.44 -4.81 15.25
CA GLY A 246 -2.67 -4.02 15.41
C GLY A 246 -3.22 -4.13 16.84
N SER A 247 -3.39 -5.37 17.33
CA SER A 247 -3.83 -5.67 18.68
C SER A 247 -2.93 -5.09 19.77
N ALA A 248 -1.61 -5.01 19.54
CA ALA A 248 -0.66 -4.40 20.46
C ALA A 248 -0.83 -2.87 20.55
N VAL A 249 -1.11 -2.21 19.42
CA VAL A 249 -1.46 -0.78 19.39
C VAL A 249 -2.83 -0.54 20.00
N HIS A 250 -3.82 -1.40 19.70
CA HIS A 250 -5.16 -1.37 20.27
C HIS A 250 -5.13 -1.48 21.81
N ALA A 251 -4.34 -2.41 22.36
CA ALA A 251 -4.11 -2.54 23.80
C ALA A 251 -3.30 -1.38 24.42
N GLY A 252 -2.62 -0.58 23.60
CA GLY A 252 -1.75 0.51 24.06
C GLY A 252 -0.39 0.05 24.59
N ILE A 253 0.09 -1.12 24.15
CA ILE A 253 1.37 -1.71 24.53
C ILE A 253 2.48 -1.21 23.59
N VAL A 254 2.16 -1.08 22.31
CA VAL A 254 3.04 -0.56 21.26
C VAL A 254 2.57 0.81 20.81
N SER A 255 3.51 1.72 20.54
CA SER A 255 3.22 3.07 20.04
C SER A 255 3.05 3.06 18.52
N PRO A 256 2.00 3.70 17.95
CA PRO A 256 1.86 3.83 16.50
C PRO A 256 2.91 4.76 15.89
N PHE A 257 3.63 5.56 16.69
CA PHE A 257 4.64 6.51 16.20
C PHE A 257 6.05 5.94 16.19
N PHE A 258 6.37 5.01 17.10
CA PHE A 258 7.75 4.56 17.30
C PHE A 258 7.89 3.03 17.19
N GLY A 259 6.80 2.31 16.91
CA GLY A 259 6.78 0.87 17.01
C GLY A 259 7.05 0.42 18.44
N GLY A 260 7.47 -0.83 18.58
CA GLY A 260 7.78 -1.42 19.89
C GLY A 260 7.93 -2.93 19.81
N CYS A 261 8.41 -3.53 20.91
CA CYS A 261 8.32 -4.96 21.11
C CYS A 261 7.17 -5.30 22.07
N ALA A 262 6.55 -6.46 21.89
CA ALA A 262 5.54 -7.00 22.78
C ALA A 262 5.81 -8.48 23.05
N ARG A 263 5.57 -8.92 24.29
CA ARG A 263 5.57 -10.34 24.65
C ARG A 263 4.14 -10.87 24.51
N VAL A 264 3.99 -11.87 23.66
CA VAL A 264 2.73 -12.53 23.32
C VAL A 264 2.74 -13.93 23.91
N SER A 265 1.64 -14.34 24.52
CA SER A 265 1.43 -15.68 25.04
C SER A 265 0.17 -16.26 24.41
N LEU A 266 0.29 -17.46 23.83
CA LEU A 266 -0.85 -18.20 23.31
C LEU A 266 -1.58 -18.86 24.49
N ASP A 267 -2.83 -18.45 24.70
CA ASP A 267 -3.65 -18.86 25.85
C ASP A 267 -4.67 -19.97 25.51
N GLY A 268 -4.72 -20.41 24.24
CA GLY A 268 -5.61 -21.49 23.80
C GLY A 268 -7.08 -21.09 23.73
N PHE A 269 -7.94 -22.04 24.05
CA PHE A 269 -9.39 -21.93 23.93
C PHE A 269 -9.98 -20.80 24.78
N LYS A 270 -10.92 -20.06 24.19
CA LYS A 270 -11.83 -19.11 24.87
C LYS A 270 -13.24 -19.28 24.35
N ASP A 271 -14.21 -19.03 25.21
CA ASP A 271 -15.66 -19.14 24.97
C ASP A 271 -16.28 -17.89 24.34
N GLY A 272 -15.57 -16.76 24.33
CA GLY A 272 -16.03 -15.52 23.70
C GLY A 272 -14.99 -14.41 23.70
N PHE A 273 -15.22 -13.42 22.84
CA PHE A 273 -14.33 -12.28 22.61
C PHE A 273 -15.16 -10.99 22.59
N PRO A 274 -15.43 -10.37 23.76
CA PRO A 274 -16.22 -9.14 23.82
C PRO A 274 -15.46 -7.96 23.23
N SER A 275 -16.18 -7.10 22.50
CA SER A 275 -15.64 -5.85 21.97
C SER A 275 -15.22 -4.89 23.10
N ARG A 276 -14.04 -4.27 22.97
CA ARG A 276 -13.53 -3.28 23.92
C ARG A 276 -12.95 -2.08 23.19
N GLU A 277 -12.90 -0.94 23.89
CA GLU A 277 -12.34 0.30 23.35
C GLU A 277 -10.81 0.24 23.27
N GLY A 278 -10.27 0.55 22.09
CA GLY A 278 -8.84 0.61 21.83
C GLY A 278 -8.20 1.96 22.13
N LYS A 279 -6.88 1.95 22.30
CA LYS A 279 -6.04 3.17 22.43
C LYS A 279 -5.71 3.76 21.05
N TYR A 280 -5.15 4.97 21.06
CA TYR A 280 -4.66 5.64 19.85
C TYR A 280 -5.67 5.78 18.69
N ARG A 281 -6.97 5.88 18.99
CA ARG A 281 -8.06 6.00 18.00
C ARG A 281 -8.27 4.76 17.11
N THR A 282 -7.86 3.58 17.58
CA THR A 282 -8.12 2.29 16.92
C THR A 282 -9.60 1.86 16.96
N LYS A 283 -10.47 2.62 17.64
CA LYS A 283 -11.92 2.35 17.83
C LYS A 283 -12.12 1.08 18.66
N PHE A 284 -13.33 0.52 18.61
CA PHE A 284 -13.69 -0.71 19.30
C PHE A 284 -13.26 -1.92 18.49
N SER A 285 -12.73 -2.94 19.16
CA SER A 285 -12.44 -4.24 18.55
C SER A 285 -13.71 -4.96 18.08
N VAL A 286 -13.57 -5.92 17.18
CA VAL A 286 -14.68 -6.75 16.70
C VAL A 286 -15.08 -7.74 17.79
N ALA A 287 -16.38 -7.81 18.11
CA ALA A 287 -16.90 -8.82 19.03
C ALA A 287 -17.08 -10.16 18.32
N PHE A 288 -16.81 -11.26 19.01
CA PHE A 288 -17.14 -12.61 18.58
C PHE A 288 -17.78 -13.37 19.75
N ASN A 289 -19.08 -13.65 19.64
CA ASN A 289 -19.90 -14.22 20.71
C ASN A 289 -19.99 -15.74 20.59
N SER A 290 -18.85 -16.40 20.43
CA SER A 290 -18.76 -17.86 20.45
C SER A 290 -17.33 -18.30 20.78
N TYR A 291 -17.15 -19.60 20.92
CA TYR A 291 -15.85 -20.14 21.23
C TYR A 291 -14.91 -20.08 20.04
N PHE A 292 -13.62 -19.98 20.33
CA PHE A 292 -12.55 -20.14 19.35
C PHE A 292 -11.38 -20.91 19.98
N PRO A 293 -10.76 -21.86 19.26
CA PRO A 293 -9.79 -22.79 19.84
C PRO A 293 -8.44 -22.13 20.20
N ALA A 294 -8.11 -20.98 19.61
CA ALA A 294 -6.83 -20.33 19.76
C ALA A 294 -6.96 -18.83 20.11
N SER A 295 -6.24 -18.39 21.13
CA SER A 295 -6.22 -16.98 21.53
C SER A 295 -4.85 -16.57 22.01
N PHE A 296 -4.59 -15.27 22.05
CA PHE A 296 -3.37 -14.74 22.63
C PHE A 296 -3.64 -13.54 23.53
N SER A 297 -2.81 -13.37 24.54
CA SER A 297 -2.74 -12.17 25.35
C SER A 297 -1.33 -11.61 25.38
N PHE A 298 -1.24 -10.32 25.68
CA PHE A 298 0.04 -9.70 25.91
C PHE A 298 0.44 -9.76 27.37
N ARG A 299 1.72 -10.00 27.62
CA ARG A 299 2.30 -10.07 28.96
C ARG A 299 3.39 -9.03 29.16
N ALA A 300 3.61 -8.64 30.41
CA ALA A 300 4.72 -7.78 30.77
C ALA A 300 6.06 -8.49 30.49
N PHE A 301 7.06 -7.71 30.10
CA PHE A 301 8.43 -8.22 30.03
C PHE A 301 8.90 -8.57 31.45
N LYS A 302 9.42 -9.79 31.61
CA LYS A 302 10.17 -10.16 32.81
C LYS A 302 11.45 -9.32 32.88
N GLU A 303 12.11 -9.24 34.04
CA GLU A 303 13.34 -8.44 34.20
C GLU A 303 14.37 -8.77 33.10
N GLY A 304 14.68 -7.80 32.23
CA GLY A 304 15.55 -7.98 31.07
C GLY A 304 15.57 -6.76 30.16
N VAL A 305 16.37 -6.83 29.10
CA VAL A 305 16.53 -5.74 28.11
C VAL A 305 16.21 -6.28 26.72
N ALA A 306 15.35 -5.60 25.96
CA ALA A 306 15.06 -5.90 24.57
C ALA A 306 15.85 -4.96 23.64
N SER A 307 16.55 -5.50 22.65
CA SER A 307 17.23 -4.72 21.61
C SER A 307 16.35 -4.56 20.36
N GLY A 308 16.60 -3.51 19.56
CA GLY A 308 15.98 -3.36 18.23
C GLY A 308 14.48 -3.03 18.21
N CYS A 309 13.86 -2.68 19.34
CA CYS A 309 12.41 -2.46 19.44
C CYS A 309 11.90 -1.12 18.91
N TYR A 310 12.79 -0.18 18.59
CA TYR A 310 12.42 1.15 18.10
C TYR A 310 12.40 1.16 16.57
N ASP A 311 11.31 1.62 15.99
CA ASP A 311 11.18 1.83 14.54
C ASP A 311 11.70 3.23 14.15
N PRO A 312 12.80 3.31 13.36
CA PRO A 312 13.42 4.58 13.03
C PRO A 312 12.79 5.32 11.84
N ARG A 313 11.69 4.84 11.23
CA ARG A 313 11.20 5.40 9.95
C ARG A 313 10.95 6.90 9.97
N PHE A 314 10.36 7.44 11.03
CA PHE A 314 10.11 8.88 11.14
C PHE A 314 11.40 9.67 11.33
N LEU A 315 12.36 9.10 12.08
CA LEU A 315 13.68 9.69 12.25
C LEU A 315 14.43 9.73 10.90
N ILE A 316 14.34 8.66 10.11
CA ILE A 316 14.92 8.57 8.76
C ILE A 316 14.31 9.62 7.84
N VAL A 317 12.98 9.69 7.77
CA VAL A 317 12.27 10.68 6.94
C VAL A 317 12.64 12.10 7.36
N PHE A 318 12.59 12.41 8.65
CA PHE A 318 12.95 13.74 9.16
C PHE A 318 14.40 14.10 8.82
N THR A 319 15.33 13.17 9.03
CA THR A 319 16.75 13.36 8.69
C THR A 319 16.96 13.60 7.20
N ASN A 320 16.30 12.83 6.33
CA ASN A 320 16.40 13.00 4.87
C ASN A 320 15.78 14.31 4.39
N ILE A 321 14.68 14.77 5.00
CA ILE A 321 14.10 16.08 4.71
C ILE A 321 15.11 17.17 5.05
N ILE A 322 15.69 17.14 6.25
CA ILE A 322 16.60 18.20 6.74
C ILE A 322 17.92 18.23 5.96
N LEU A 323 18.53 17.06 5.71
CA LEU A 323 19.79 16.96 4.98
C LEU A 323 19.62 17.16 3.46
N GLY A 324 18.43 16.94 2.90
CA GLY A 324 18.15 17.27 1.51
C GLY A 324 17.96 18.77 1.24
N LEU A 325 17.63 19.59 2.25
CA LEU A 325 17.38 21.03 2.09
C LEU A 325 18.60 21.79 1.52
N PRO A 326 19.83 21.67 2.07
CA PRO A 326 21.00 22.35 1.52
C PRO A 326 21.33 21.91 0.10
N VAL A 327 21.15 20.62 -0.21
CA VAL A 327 21.37 20.08 -1.56
C VAL A 327 20.44 20.75 -2.54
N PHE A 328 19.13 20.76 -2.26
CA PHE A 328 18.14 21.35 -3.16
C PHE A 328 18.25 22.88 -3.29
N TYR A 329 18.74 23.55 -2.25
CA TYR A 329 18.92 25.00 -2.20
C TYR A 329 20.20 25.50 -2.89
N LEU A 330 21.34 24.86 -2.66
CA LEU A 330 22.66 25.34 -3.07
C LEU A 330 23.14 24.77 -4.41
N SER A 331 22.73 23.54 -4.72
CA SER A 331 23.20 22.85 -5.93
C SER A 331 22.44 23.31 -7.18
N GLU A 332 22.95 22.92 -8.34
CA GLU A 332 22.23 23.14 -9.60
C GLU A 332 20.97 22.27 -9.63
N SER A 333 19.90 22.78 -10.28
CA SER A 333 18.58 22.13 -10.25
C SER A 333 18.60 20.67 -10.69
N LEU A 334 19.51 20.31 -11.62
CA LEU A 334 19.67 18.94 -12.09
C LEU A 334 20.16 18.02 -10.97
N TYR A 335 21.25 18.38 -10.28
CA TYR A 335 21.79 17.57 -9.19
C TYR A 335 20.82 17.49 -8.02
N GLY A 336 20.23 18.62 -7.64
CA GLY A 336 19.22 18.67 -6.58
C GLY A 336 18.03 17.76 -6.88
N TYR A 337 17.50 17.82 -8.10
CA TYR A 337 16.39 16.97 -8.54
C TYR A 337 16.72 15.47 -8.42
N TRP A 338 17.86 15.03 -8.97
CA TRP A 338 18.25 13.62 -8.95
C TRP A 338 18.57 13.12 -7.54
N ILE A 339 19.30 13.89 -6.73
CA ILE A 339 19.65 13.48 -5.36
C ILE A 339 18.39 13.40 -4.49
N THR A 340 17.47 14.38 -4.59
CA THR A 340 16.19 14.36 -3.86
C THR A 340 15.30 13.21 -4.33
N ALA A 341 15.25 12.93 -5.64
CA ALA A 341 14.55 11.78 -6.19
C ALA A 341 15.08 10.45 -5.61
N LEU A 342 16.39 10.21 -5.70
CA LEU A 342 17.02 8.99 -5.19
C LEU A 342 16.85 8.84 -3.68
N SER A 343 17.02 9.92 -2.92
CA SER A 343 16.83 9.93 -1.47
C SER A 343 15.38 9.61 -1.09
N GLY A 344 14.40 10.24 -1.74
CA GLY A 344 12.99 9.96 -1.49
C GLY A 344 12.61 8.52 -1.81
N TYR A 345 13.10 8.00 -2.95
CA TYR A 345 12.87 6.61 -3.36
C TYR A 345 13.42 5.59 -2.35
N TRP A 346 14.70 5.72 -1.95
CA TRP A 346 15.29 4.80 -0.98
C TRP A 346 14.68 4.95 0.42
N THR A 347 14.23 6.15 0.79
CA THR A 347 13.46 6.35 2.04
C THR A 347 12.17 5.55 2.04
N LEU A 348 11.47 5.50 0.91
CA LEU A 348 10.24 4.72 0.74
C LEU A 348 10.52 3.22 0.84
N VAL A 349 11.41 2.72 -0.02
CA VAL A 349 11.71 1.28 -0.13
C VAL A 349 12.26 0.71 1.17
N LEU A 350 13.10 1.46 1.89
CA LEU A 350 13.79 0.92 3.06
C LEU A 350 13.09 1.19 4.39
N ALA A 351 12.28 2.24 4.50
CA ALA A 351 11.76 2.66 5.80
C ALA A 351 10.25 2.93 5.80
N LEU A 352 9.78 3.79 4.90
CA LEU A 352 8.44 4.35 5.05
C LEU A 352 7.34 3.40 4.59
N ASP A 353 7.55 2.70 3.47
CA ASP A 353 6.57 1.80 2.86
C ASP A 353 7.28 0.67 2.07
N PRO A 354 8.01 -0.22 2.78
CA PRO A 354 8.81 -1.24 2.14
C PRO A 354 7.92 -2.24 1.40
N PRO A 355 8.29 -2.67 0.17
CA PRO A 355 7.49 -3.62 -0.61
C PRO A 355 7.53 -5.06 -0.10
N LEU A 356 8.44 -5.36 0.82
CA LEU A 356 8.60 -6.66 1.45
C LEU A 356 8.80 -6.46 2.96
N ILE A 357 8.19 -7.33 3.77
CA ILE A 357 8.44 -7.38 5.21
C ILE A 357 9.78 -8.11 5.41
N THR A 358 10.73 -7.46 6.08
CA THR A 358 12.06 -8.02 6.33
C THR A 358 12.17 -8.54 7.76
N ASP A 359 12.79 -9.71 7.92
CA ASP A 359 13.20 -10.22 9.22
C ASP A 359 14.74 -10.26 9.29
N PRO A 360 15.39 -9.52 10.22
CA PRO A 360 16.84 -9.60 10.41
C PRO A 360 17.34 -11.01 10.71
N HIS A 361 16.52 -11.87 11.34
CA HIS A 361 16.87 -13.27 11.58
C HIS A 361 17.00 -14.06 10.27
N GLU A 362 16.34 -13.62 9.21
CA GLU A 362 16.42 -14.16 7.86
C GLU A 362 17.10 -13.14 6.93
N SER A 363 18.42 -13.04 7.01
CA SER A 363 19.21 -12.08 6.22
C SER A 363 18.91 -12.06 4.71
N VAL A 364 18.41 -13.17 4.14
CA VAL A 364 17.96 -13.26 2.75
C VAL A 364 16.85 -12.25 2.45
N THR A 365 15.88 -12.05 3.36
CA THR A 365 14.76 -11.11 3.17
C THR A 365 15.25 -9.67 3.03
N VAL A 366 16.30 -9.30 3.76
CA VAL A 366 16.90 -7.96 3.67
C VAL A 366 17.60 -7.76 2.32
N TYR A 367 18.36 -8.76 1.84
CA TYR A 367 18.99 -8.68 0.51
C TYR A 367 17.96 -8.71 -0.62
N GLU A 368 16.87 -9.44 -0.45
CA GLU A 368 15.75 -9.45 -1.38
C GLU A 368 15.08 -8.07 -1.47
N LEU A 369 14.90 -7.37 -0.34
CA LEU A 369 14.41 -5.99 -0.33
C LEU A 369 15.31 -5.06 -1.17
N PHE A 370 16.64 -5.17 -1.04
CA PHE A 370 17.57 -4.41 -1.89
C PHE A 370 17.46 -4.79 -3.37
N SER A 371 17.35 -6.09 -3.68
CA SER A 371 17.19 -6.59 -5.04
C SER A 371 15.93 -6.00 -5.71
N ILE A 372 14.78 -6.08 -5.03
CA ILE A 372 13.51 -5.48 -5.46
C ILE A 372 13.65 -3.96 -5.61
N GLY A 373 14.35 -3.32 -4.66
CA GLY A 373 14.66 -1.89 -4.72
C GLY A 373 15.42 -1.49 -5.99
N PHE A 374 16.44 -2.26 -6.40
CA PHE A 374 17.18 -1.98 -7.63
C PHE A 374 16.40 -2.34 -8.90
N GLN A 375 15.61 -3.42 -8.88
CA GLN A 375 14.72 -3.80 -9.99
C GLN A 375 13.79 -2.64 -10.37
N ARG A 376 13.14 -2.03 -9.38
CA ARG A 376 12.17 -0.94 -9.57
C ARG A 376 12.84 0.40 -9.88
N LEU A 377 14.08 0.60 -9.42
CA LEU A 377 14.80 1.86 -9.58
C LEU A 377 15.16 2.16 -11.04
N LEU A 378 15.59 1.16 -11.83
CA LEU A 378 16.07 1.42 -13.19
C LEU A 378 14.96 1.97 -14.12
N PRO A 379 13.77 1.35 -14.24
CA PRO A 379 12.69 1.92 -15.03
C PRO A 379 12.19 3.25 -14.44
N LEU A 380 12.21 3.40 -13.11
CA LEU A 380 11.90 4.67 -12.46
C LEU A 380 12.88 5.78 -12.89
N CYS A 381 14.19 5.51 -12.95
CA CYS A 381 15.18 6.47 -13.43
C CYS A 381 14.87 6.94 -14.86
N PHE A 382 14.38 6.06 -15.73
CA PHE A 382 13.92 6.46 -17.07
C PHE A 382 12.73 7.43 -16.98
N VAL A 383 11.71 7.14 -16.16
CA VAL A 383 10.56 8.03 -15.96
C VAL A 383 10.99 9.38 -15.37
N VAL A 384 11.86 9.37 -14.36
CA VAL A 384 12.46 10.57 -13.73
C VAL A 384 13.20 11.40 -14.78
N TYR A 385 13.98 10.77 -15.65
CA TYR A 385 14.66 11.46 -16.75
C TYR A 385 13.68 12.07 -17.76
N VAL A 386 12.63 11.34 -18.16
CA VAL A 386 11.60 11.83 -19.08
C VAL A 386 10.88 13.04 -18.46
N MET A 387 10.45 12.94 -17.19
CA MET A 387 9.79 14.03 -16.47
C MET A 387 10.69 15.27 -16.33
N TRP A 388 11.99 15.07 -16.09
CA TRP A 388 12.97 16.14 -16.12
C TRP A 388 12.99 16.84 -17.49
N LYS A 389 13.22 16.08 -18.57
CA LYS A 389 13.37 16.64 -19.92
C LYS A 389 12.10 17.28 -20.45
N SER A 390 10.93 16.70 -20.18
CA SER A 390 9.65 17.17 -20.71
C SER A 390 9.09 18.38 -19.96
N THR A 391 9.23 18.40 -18.63
CA THR A 391 8.42 19.27 -17.77
C THR A 391 9.25 19.97 -16.68
N ILE A 392 9.89 19.19 -15.80
CA ILE A 392 10.45 19.70 -14.53
C ILE A 392 11.66 20.60 -14.77
N ARG A 393 12.48 20.31 -15.79
CA ARG A 393 13.59 21.17 -16.21
C ARG A 393 13.11 22.60 -16.43
N ARG A 394 11.98 22.79 -17.12
CA ARG A 394 11.45 24.13 -17.41
C ARG A 394 11.10 24.91 -16.15
N THR A 395 10.58 24.25 -15.12
CA THR A 395 10.18 24.90 -13.87
C THR A 395 11.37 25.15 -12.95
N LEU A 396 12.28 24.17 -12.79
CA LEU A 396 13.37 24.28 -11.83
C LEU A 396 14.63 24.95 -12.41
N GLU A 397 14.93 24.83 -13.69
CA GLU A 397 16.13 25.42 -14.31
C GLU A 397 16.00 26.95 -14.37
N ASN A 398 17.01 27.65 -13.87
CA ASN A 398 17.01 29.11 -13.72
C ASN A 398 15.82 29.66 -12.90
N GLY A 399 15.19 28.81 -12.08
CA GLY A 399 14.13 29.20 -11.15
C GLY A 399 14.67 29.67 -9.80
N SER A 400 13.83 30.40 -9.06
CA SER A 400 14.14 30.93 -7.72
C SER A 400 14.56 29.81 -6.75
N PRO A 401 15.75 29.87 -6.10
CA PRO A 401 16.16 28.88 -5.10
C PRO A 401 15.19 28.82 -3.91
N CYS A 402 14.65 29.96 -3.46
CA CYS A 402 13.65 29.95 -2.38
C CYS A 402 12.34 29.30 -2.82
N ALA A 403 11.86 29.55 -4.04
CA ALA A 403 10.65 28.91 -4.56
C ALA A 403 10.79 27.38 -4.64
N LYS A 404 11.97 26.87 -5.02
CA LYS A 404 12.25 25.42 -5.01
C LYS A 404 12.08 24.82 -3.62
N VAL A 405 12.72 25.42 -2.62
CA VAL A 405 12.76 24.90 -1.25
C VAL A 405 11.43 25.10 -0.50
N LEU A 406 10.68 26.16 -0.80
CA LEU A 406 9.44 26.48 -0.08
C LEU A 406 8.18 25.94 -0.75
N LEU A 407 8.18 25.75 -2.07
CA LEU A 407 7.01 25.28 -2.80
C LEU A 407 7.17 23.84 -3.29
N TRP A 408 8.25 23.54 -4.03
CA TRP A 408 8.41 22.22 -4.66
C TRP A 408 8.85 21.15 -3.66
N TYR A 409 9.88 21.43 -2.86
CA TYR A 409 10.49 20.46 -1.94
C TYR A 409 9.53 19.95 -0.84
N PRO A 410 8.72 20.79 -0.16
CA PRO A 410 7.81 20.31 0.86
C PRO A 410 6.66 19.52 0.26
N MET A 411 6.17 19.93 -0.92
CA MET A 411 5.13 19.19 -1.65
C MET A 411 5.66 17.85 -2.17
N PHE A 412 6.92 17.78 -2.60
CA PHE A 412 7.57 16.51 -2.92
C PHE A 412 7.54 15.54 -1.75
N TRP A 413 7.99 15.96 -0.57
CA TRP A 413 7.95 15.10 0.61
C TRP A 413 6.53 14.78 1.06
N LEU A 414 5.58 15.69 0.88
CA LEU A 414 4.17 15.42 1.13
C LEU A 414 3.66 14.27 0.24
N GLY A 415 4.01 14.28 -1.06
CA GLY A 415 3.67 13.19 -1.99
C GLY A 415 4.44 11.89 -1.72
N VAL A 416 5.71 11.98 -1.32
CA VAL A 416 6.51 10.81 -0.90
C VAL A 416 5.87 10.16 0.32
N MET A 417 5.40 10.94 1.30
CA MET A 417 4.76 10.44 2.51
C MET A 417 3.28 10.10 2.32
N ASN A 418 2.89 9.56 1.16
CA ASN A 418 1.50 9.25 0.81
C ASN A 418 0.80 8.36 1.86
N ASN A 419 1.51 7.36 2.38
CA ASN A 419 1.02 6.42 3.40
C ASN A 419 0.69 7.07 4.76
N VAL A 420 1.32 8.22 5.06
CA VAL A 420 1.05 9.01 6.27
C VAL A 420 0.07 10.16 5.98
N THR A 421 -0.04 10.59 4.73
CA THR A 421 -0.80 11.77 4.32
C THR A 421 -2.12 11.39 3.63
N PHE A 422 -2.10 11.08 2.34
CA PHE A 422 -3.31 10.88 1.54
C PHE A 422 -3.97 9.51 1.73
N ASP A 423 -3.21 8.44 2.01
CA ASP A 423 -3.78 7.11 2.29
C ASP A 423 -4.56 7.08 3.62
N ARG A 424 -4.44 8.15 4.43
CA ARG A 424 -5.26 8.38 5.61
C ARG A 424 -6.67 8.89 5.30
N LEU A 425 -6.96 9.28 4.06
CA LEU A 425 -8.31 9.61 3.62
C LEU A 425 -9.15 8.34 3.43
N PRO A 426 -10.46 8.35 3.69
CA PRO A 426 -11.32 7.18 3.56
C PRO A 426 -11.63 6.88 2.09
N VAL A 427 -10.62 6.53 1.29
CA VAL A 427 -10.73 6.17 -0.13
C VAL A 427 -9.78 5.01 -0.41
N ASP A 428 -10.33 3.82 -0.68
CA ASP A 428 -9.53 2.67 -1.14
C ASP A 428 -9.68 2.46 -2.65
N ARG A 429 -10.90 2.18 -3.12
CA ARG A 429 -11.19 2.00 -4.55
C ARG A 429 -12.36 2.89 -4.95
N LEU A 430 -12.35 3.33 -6.22
CA LEU A 430 -13.42 4.16 -6.78
C LEU A 430 -14.60 3.30 -7.30
N THR A 431 -14.87 2.16 -6.66
CA THR A 431 -16.03 1.32 -7.01
C THR A 431 -17.27 1.80 -6.25
N ALA A 432 -18.45 1.61 -6.84
CA ALA A 432 -19.71 2.04 -6.23
C ALA A 432 -20.00 1.30 -4.90
N ASN A 433 -19.54 0.07 -4.75
CA ASN A 433 -19.74 -0.72 -3.53
C ASN A 433 -18.83 -0.21 -2.40
N ASP A 434 -17.54 0.00 -2.67
CA ASP A 434 -16.58 0.48 -1.67
C ASP A 434 -16.93 1.90 -1.18
N LEU A 435 -17.42 2.77 -2.08
CA LEU A 435 -17.91 4.12 -1.74
C LEU A 435 -19.12 4.11 -0.80
N LYS A 436 -19.96 3.06 -0.85
CA LYS A 436 -21.12 2.90 0.04
C LYS A 436 -20.75 2.26 1.37
N GLU A 437 -19.84 1.29 1.35
CA GLU A 437 -19.39 0.57 2.55
C GLU A 437 -18.48 1.43 3.43
N GLN A 438 -17.59 2.24 2.84
CA GLN A 438 -16.63 3.02 3.58
C GLN A 438 -17.22 4.36 4.08
N GLN A 439 -17.28 4.51 5.40
CA GLN A 439 -17.78 5.72 6.04
C GLN A 439 -16.94 6.95 5.66
N GLY A 440 -17.60 8.00 5.14
CA GLY A 440 -16.96 9.25 4.73
C GLY A 440 -16.30 9.23 3.35
N ALA A 441 -16.38 8.12 2.61
CA ALA A 441 -15.77 8.01 1.29
C ALA A 441 -16.34 8.99 0.27
N ILE A 442 -17.68 9.14 0.21
CA ILE A 442 -18.33 10.09 -0.71
C ILE A 442 -17.84 11.53 -0.46
N THR A 443 -17.75 11.94 0.81
CA THR A 443 -17.26 13.29 1.17
C THR A 443 -15.79 13.48 0.83
N ALA A 444 -14.95 12.45 1.03
CA ALA A 444 -13.53 12.50 0.71
C ALA A 444 -13.29 12.52 -0.80
N VAL A 445 -13.96 11.65 -1.56
CA VAL A 445 -13.86 11.63 -3.03
C VAL A 445 -14.38 12.95 -3.62
N GLY A 446 -15.50 13.47 -3.13
CA GLY A 446 -16.03 14.76 -3.56
C GLY A 446 -15.06 15.92 -3.33
N SER A 447 -14.38 15.96 -2.17
CA SER A 447 -13.39 16.99 -1.87
C SER A 447 -12.12 16.86 -2.73
N ILE A 448 -11.63 15.64 -2.93
CA ILE A 448 -10.49 15.35 -3.82
C ILE A 448 -10.79 15.78 -5.26
N ILE A 449 -11.96 15.41 -5.80
CA ILE A 449 -12.38 15.80 -7.15
C ILE A 449 -12.44 17.32 -7.27
N LEU A 450 -13.05 18.01 -6.30
CA LEU A 450 -13.11 19.46 -6.29
C LEU A 450 -11.72 20.10 -6.27
N THR A 451 -10.80 19.59 -5.44
CA THR A 451 -9.42 20.06 -5.40
C THR A 451 -8.71 19.84 -6.74
N ILE A 452 -8.82 18.65 -7.33
CA ILE A 452 -8.22 18.35 -8.64
C ILE A 452 -8.76 19.28 -9.72
N LEU A 453 -10.08 19.54 -9.74
CA LEU A 453 -10.69 20.45 -10.70
C LEU A 453 -10.15 21.88 -10.55
N ILE A 454 -10.08 22.41 -9.33
CA ILE A 454 -9.51 23.74 -9.06
C ILE A 454 -8.05 23.80 -9.54
N CYS A 455 -7.25 22.79 -9.21
CA CYS A 455 -5.86 22.69 -9.66
C CYS A 455 -5.77 22.65 -11.20
N ALA A 456 -6.64 21.88 -11.85
CA ALA A 456 -6.70 21.79 -13.30
C ALA A 456 -7.07 23.14 -13.94
N PHE A 457 -8.06 23.86 -13.42
CA PHE A 457 -8.41 25.21 -13.90
C PHE A 457 -7.23 26.18 -13.78
N ILE A 458 -6.53 26.17 -12.65
CA ILE A 458 -5.34 27.00 -12.45
C ILE A 458 -4.26 26.66 -13.49
N GLN A 459 -4.01 25.37 -13.75
CA GLN A 459 -2.99 24.94 -14.71
C GLN A 459 -3.38 25.19 -16.17
N VAL A 460 -4.65 25.00 -16.53
CA VAL A 460 -5.16 25.34 -17.87
C VAL A 460 -4.99 26.83 -18.12
N TYR A 461 -5.35 27.68 -17.17
CA TYR A 461 -5.12 29.13 -17.27
C TYR A 461 -3.63 29.46 -17.39
N SER A 462 -2.78 28.76 -16.65
CA SER A 462 -1.32 28.93 -16.69
C SER A 462 -0.72 28.54 -18.05
N LEU A 463 -1.17 27.41 -18.61
CA LEU A 463 -0.77 26.93 -19.92
C LEU A 463 -1.26 27.86 -21.04
N TRP A 464 -2.49 28.37 -20.92
CA TRP A 464 -3.06 29.37 -21.82
C TRP A 464 -2.23 30.65 -21.80
N LYS A 465 -1.92 31.19 -20.62
CA LYS A 465 -1.06 32.38 -20.46
C LYS A 465 0.32 32.22 -21.08
N SER A 466 0.84 30.98 -21.09
CA SER A 466 2.13 30.66 -21.71
C SER A 466 2.07 30.33 -23.21
N GLY A 467 0.89 30.42 -23.85
CA GLY A 467 0.71 30.17 -25.28
C GLY A 467 0.79 28.69 -25.71
N ARG A 468 0.68 27.74 -24.76
CA ARG A 468 0.97 26.31 -25.00
C ARG A 468 -0.22 25.37 -24.81
N LEU A 469 -1.40 25.91 -24.49
CA LEU A 469 -2.60 25.13 -24.20
C LEU A 469 -2.89 24.10 -25.30
N ARG A 470 -2.86 24.52 -26.58
CA ARG A 470 -3.16 23.63 -27.72
C ARG A 470 -2.27 22.39 -27.80
N LYS A 471 -0.98 22.51 -27.51
CA LYS A 471 -0.04 21.38 -27.53
C LYS A 471 -0.42 20.34 -26.48
N TYR A 472 -0.62 20.79 -25.24
CA TYR A 472 -0.95 19.90 -24.13
C TYR A 472 -2.37 19.35 -24.24
N PHE A 473 -3.33 20.14 -24.73
CA PHE A 473 -4.69 19.68 -25.00
C PHE A 473 -4.70 18.47 -25.95
N LYS A 474 -3.90 18.50 -27.03
CA LYS A 474 -3.77 17.35 -27.94
C LYS A 474 -3.21 16.10 -27.26
N ILE A 475 -2.18 16.27 -26.42
CA ILE A 475 -1.59 15.17 -25.65
C ILE A 475 -2.62 14.56 -24.70
N TYR A 476 -3.36 15.39 -23.96
CA TYR A 476 -4.36 14.94 -23.01
C TYR A 476 -5.56 14.26 -23.67
N ILE A 477 -6.07 14.81 -24.77
CA ILE A 477 -7.16 14.16 -25.53
C ILE A 477 -6.70 12.81 -26.09
N SER A 478 -5.46 12.71 -26.60
CA SER A 478 -4.90 11.43 -27.03
C SER A 478 -4.79 10.43 -25.89
N GLY A 479 -4.32 10.87 -24.71
CA GLY A 479 -4.23 10.01 -23.52
C GLY A 479 -5.60 9.53 -23.03
N ILE A 480 -6.59 10.42 -22.99
CA ILE A 480 -7.98 10.09 -22.64
C ILE A 480 -8.54 9.07 -23.63
N PHE A 481 -8.29 9.24 -24.93
CA PHE A 481 -8.72 8.29 -25.94
C PHE A 481 -8.13 6.89 -25.69
N VAL A 482 -6.83 6.80 -25.38
CA VAL A 482 -6.18 5.51 -25.02
C VAL A 482 -6.80 4.90 -23.75
N ILE A 483 -7.05 5.69 -22.71
CA ILE A 483 -7.70 5.21 -21.48
C ILE A 483 -9.12 4.69 -21.77
N VAL A 484 -9.89 5.38 -22.61
CA VAL A 484 -11.22 4.93 -23.03
C VAL A 484 -11.13 3.60 -23.78
N LEU A 485 -10.17 3.44 -24.70
CA LEU A 485 -9.97 2.16 -25.40
C LEU A 485 -9.62 1.02 -24.43
N LEU A 486 -8.75 1.28 -23.46
CA LEU A 486 -8.39 0.30 -22.42
C LEU A 486 -9.59 -0.08 -21.54
N ALA A 487 -10.43 0.90 -21.18
CA ALA A 487 -11.63 0.68 -20.38
C ALA A 487 -12.75 -0.09 -21.12
N LEU A 488 -12.67 -0.19 -22.45
CA LEU A 488 -13.63 -0.95 -23.26
C LEU A 488 -13.24 -2.42 -23.45
N ILE A 489 -12.07 -2.85 -22.96
CA ILE A 489 -11.63 -4.24 -23.06
C ILE A 489 -12.46 -5.10 -22.08
N PRO A 490 -13.19 -6.12 -22.56
CA PRO A 490 -14.03 -6.94 -21.69
C PRO A 490 -13.18 -7.77 -20.70
N GLY A 491 -13.68 -7.94 -19.47
CA GLY A 491 -13.00 -8.69 -18.41
C GLY A 491 -11.88 -7.92 -17.68
N LEU A 492 -11.67 -6.65 -18.05
CA LEU A 492 -10.73 -5.75 -17.39
C LEU A 492 -11.44 -4.52 -16.84
N THR A 493 -10.97 -4.06 -15.69
CA THR A 493 -11.42 -2.84 -15.03
C THR A 493 -10.27 -1.86 -14.85
N LEU A 494 -10.60 -0.57 -14.95
CA LEU A 494 -9.63 0.50 -14.85
C LEU A 494 -9.25 0.73 -13.38
N ARG A 495 -7.96 0.57 -13.06
CA ARG A 495 -7.40 0.88 -11.74
C ARG A 495 -6.27 1.91 -11.86
N LEU A 496 -6.61 3.16 -11.59
CA LEU A 496 -5.65 4.26 -11.64
C LEU A 496 -4.87 4.35 -10.31
N HIS A 497 -3.71 3.72 -10.28
CA HIS A 497 -2.72 3.93 -9.22
C HIS A 497 -2.22 5.39 -9.21
N HIS A 498 -1.92 5.96 -8.05
CA HIS A 498 -1.54 7.38 -7.96
C HIS A 498 -0.24 7.74 -8.68
N TYR A 499 0.66 6.78 -8.90
CA TYR A 499 1.85 7.05 -9.74
C TYR A 499 1.48 7.31 -11.20
N ILE A 500 0.44 6.65 -11.74
CA ILE A 500 -0.08 6.88 -13.09
C ILE A 500 -0.64 8.30 -13.18
N LEU A 501 -1.42 8.70 -12.16
CA LEU A 501 -1.93 10.08 -12.06
C LEU A 501 -0.77 11.08 -12.05
N GLY A 502 0.30 10.81 -11.31
CA GLY A 502 1.51 11.62 -11.30
C GLY A 502 2.12 11.76 -12.71
N ILE A 503 2.38 10.65 -13.40
CA ILE A 503 3.00 10.64 -14.74
C ILE A 503 2.15 11.41 -15.75
N VAL A 504 0.81 11.23 -15.71
CA VAL A 504 -0.12 11.87 -16.66
C VAL A 504 -0.30 13.36 -16.36
N LEU A 505 -0.34 13.77 -15.10
CA LEU A 505 -0.66 15.15 -14.72
C LEU A 505 0.54 16.10 -14.68
N ILE A 506 1.76 15.61 -14.43
CA ILE A 506 2.98 16.45 -14.41
C ILE A 506 3.17 17.26 -15.69
N PRO A 507 3.02 16.69 -16.92
CA PRO A 507 3.13 17.46 -18.17
C PRO A 507 2.23 18.70 -18.24
N GLY A 508 1.05 18.66 -17.63
CA GLY A 508 0.10 19.77 -17.58
C GLY A 508 0.58 20.92 -16.69
N CYS A 509 1.58 20.67 -15.85
CA CYS A 509 2.23 21.66 -15.01
C CYS A 509 3.53 22.20 -15.64
N ALA A 510 3.74 22.08 -16.95
CA ALA A 510 4.97 22.51 -17.63
C ALA A 510 5.11 24.05 -17.76
N THR A 511 4.87 24.80 -16.69
CA THR A 511 4.98 26.27 -16.60
C THR A 511 5.97 26.66 -15.51
N ARG A 512 6.33 27.94 -15.45
CA ARG A 512 7.30 28.47 -14.49
C ARG A 512 6.66 29.15 -13.28
N ASN A 513 5.34 29.20 -13.20
CA ASN A 513 4.61 29.85 -12.11
C ASN A 513 4.59 29.04 -10.80
N ALA A 514 4.25 29.72 -9.69
CA ALA A 514 4.24 29.12 -8.35
C ALA A 514 3.39 27.85 -8.22
N SER A 515 2.24 27.79 -8.90
CA SER A 515 1.36 26.61 -8.88
C SER A 515 2.03 25.39 -9.53
N ALA A 516 2.86 25.56 -10.56
CA ALA A 516 3.62 24.47 -11.14
C ALA A 516 4.64 23.89 -10.16
N TYR A 517 5.31 24.71 -9.35
CA TYR A 517 6.22 24.20 -8.31
C TYR A 517 5.48 23.32 -7.31
N LEU A 518 4.33 23.78 -6.81
CA LEU A 518 3.52 23.03 -5.84
C LEU A 518 3.04 21.70 -6.43
N PHE A 519 2.41 21.73 -7.61
CA PHE A 519 1.80 20.55 -8.21
C PHE A 519 2.84 19.56 -8.74
N GLN A 520 3.94 20.03 -9.33
CA GLN A 520 5.01 19.11 -9.73
C GLN A 520 5.65 18.43 -8.52
N GLY A 521 5.83 19.12 -7.40
CA GLY A 521 6.37 18.52 -6.18
C GLY A 521 5.51 17.34 -5.73
N ILE A 522 4.24 17.59 -5.42
CA ILE A 522 3.31 16.55 -4.93
C ILE A 522 3.13 15.41 -5.93
N LEU A 523 2.90 15.70 -7.21
CA LEU A 523 2.69 14.67 -8.23
C LEU A 523 3.95 13.81 -8.42
N PHE A 524 5.14 14.43 -8.37
CA PHE A 524 6.39 13.69 -8.47
C PHE A 524 6.63 12.81 -7.23
N GLY A 525 6.30 13.29 -6.04
CA GLY A 525 6.31 12.48 -4.82
C GLY A 525 5.37 11.27 -4.91
N LEU A 526 4.16 11.45 -5.48
CA LEU A 526 3.20 10.37 -5.73
C LEU A 526 3.75 9.34 -6.73
N ILE A 527 4.49 9.75 -7.76
CA ILE A 527 5.18 8.79 -8.65
C ILE A 527 6.13 7.91 -7.84
N MET A 528 6.96 8.52 -7.00
CA MET A 528 7.92 7.77 -6.18
C MET A 528 7.22 6.79 -5.24
N SER A 529 6.22 7.28 -4.50
CA SER A 529 5.45 6.47 -3.55
C SER A 529 4.78 5.27 -4.21
N GLY A 530 4.16 5.44 -5.37
CA GLY A 530 3.46 4.33 -6.01
C GLY A 530 4.40 3.30 -6.62
N VAL A 531 5.45 3.73 -7.34
CA VAL A 531 6.42 2.80 -7.95
C VAL A 531 7.23 2.08 -6.89
N SER A 532 7.60 2.74 -5.78
CA SER A 532 8.36 2.09 -4.70
C SER A 532 7.57 0.95 -4.05
N ARG A 533 6.23 1.09 -3.93
CA ARG A 533 5.37 0.12 -3.26
C ARG A 533 4.84 -0.97 -4.19
N TRP A 534 4.28 -0.61 -5.34
CA TRP A 534 3.60 -1.56 -6.24
C TRP A 534 4.33 -1.83 -7.56
N ASP A 535 5.54 -1.29 -7.74
CA ASP A 535 6.22 -1.29 -9.03
C ASP A 535 5.37 -0.54 -10.11
N PHE A 536 5.65 -0.77 -11.39
CA PHE A 536 4.82 -0.33 -12.51
C PHE A 536 3.58 -1.22 -12.70
N ALA A 537 2.71 -1.27 -11.68
CA ALA A 537 1.47 -2.05 -11.68
C ALA A 537 0.56 -1.73 -12.88
N SER A 538 -0.26 -2.68 -13.31
CA SER A 538 -1.11 -2.45 -14.48
C SER A 538 -2.14 -1.33 -14.25
N ILE A 539 -2.46 -0.59 -15.32
CA ILE A 539 -3.58 0.37 -15.36
C ILE A 539 -4.93 -0.33 -15.51
N VAL A 540 -4.91 -1.55 -16.05
CA VAL A 540 -6.07 -2.42 -16.24
C VAL A 540 -5.86 -3.73 -15.49
N GLU A 541 -6.77 -4.07 -14.60
CA GLU A 541 -6.71 -5.30 -13.80
C GLU A 541 -7.95 -6.15 -14.04
N THR A 542 -7.87 -7.44 -13.73
CA THR A 542 -9.05 -8.31 -13.77
C THR A 542 -9.94 -8.06 -12.56
N ASP A 543 -11.24 -8.32 -12.70
CA ASP A 543 -12.19 -8.20 -11.59
C ASP A 543 -11.81 -9.09 -10.40
N PHE A 544 -11.26 -10.27 -10.69
CA PHE A 544 -10.73 -11.17 -9.67
C PHE A 544 -9.53 -10.56 -8.91
N ALA A 545 -8.58 -9.93 -9.61
CA ALA A 545 -7.44 -9.28 -8.97
C ALA A 545 -7.87 -8.10 -8.10
N LEU A 546 -8.95 -7.41 -8.46
CA LEU A 546 -9.52 -6.33 -7.65
C LEU A 546 -10.01 -6.84 -6.30
N LEU A 547 -10.54 -8.06 -6.20
CA LEU A 547 -11.07 -8.58 -4.93
C LEU A 547 -10.01 -8.63 -3.82
N ARG A 548 -8.71 -8.73 -4.15
CA ARG A 548 -7.62 -8.86 -3.16
C ARG A 548 -7.89 -9.99 -2.15
N GLY A 549 -8.34 -11.14 -2.66
CA GLY A 549 -8.71 -12.30 -1.85
C GLY A 549 -10.07 -12.21 -1.14
N GLU A 550 -10.85 -11.15 -1.38
CA GLU A 550 -12.26 -11.10 -0.97
C GLU A 550 -13.10 -12.11 -1.78
N ALA A 551 -14.12 -12.69 -1.15
CA ALA A 551 -15.05 -13.60 -1.83
C ALA A 551 -15.93 -12.90 -2.88
N GLY A 552 -16.41 -13.68 -3.86
CA GLY A 552 -17.21 -13.23 -5.01
C GLY A 552 -16.54 -13.49 -6.35
N GLY A 553 -15.40 -14.19 -6.36
CA GLY A 553 -14.62 -14.50 -7.56
C GLY A 553 -14.40 -15.99 -7.78
N LEU A 554 -14.80 -16.85 -6.84
CA LEU A 554 -14.71 -18.30 -6.95
C LEU A 554 -16.09 -18.89 -7.26
N LEU A 555 -16.17 -20.22 -7.29
CA LEU A 555 -17.45 -20.91 -7.49
C LEU A 555 -18.43 -20.55 -6.37
N GLU A 556 -19.68 -20.36 -6.75
CA GLU A 556 -20.74 -20.01 -5.80
C GLU A 556 -20.93 -21.11 -4.75
N PRO A 557 -21.23 -20.74 -3.49
CA PRO A 557 -21.47 -21.71 -2.45
C PRO A 557 -22.81 -22.45 -2.64
N PRO A 558 -22.97 -23.64 -2.06
CA PRO A 558 -24.28 -24.26 -1.90
C PRO A 558 -25.17 -23.43 -0.97
N PHE A 559 -26.49 -23.69 -0.98
CA PHE A 559 -27.42 -23.05 -0.04
C PHE A 559 -27.91 -24.05 1.01
N PHE A 560 -28.14 -23.56 2.23
CA PHE A 560 -28.75 -24.36 3.29
C PHE A 560 -30.23 -24.64 2.99
N LEU A 561 -30.65 -25.89 3.17
CA LEU A 561 -32.04 -26.31 3.05
C LEU A 561 -32.86 -25.85 4.26
N ASP A 562 -34.19 -25.97 4.16
CA ASP A 562 -35.09 -25.66 5.27
C ASP A 562 -34.77 -26.51 6.51
N TYR A 563 -34.49 -25.81 7.60
CA TYR A 563 -34.11 -26.42 8.86
C TYR A 563 -35.35 -26.98 9.58
N ASN A 564 -35.32 -28.28 9.88
CA ASN A 564 -36.40 -28.95 10.59
C ASN A 564 -36.17 -28.90 12.10
N GLN A 565 -36.98 -28.10 12.80
CA GLN A 565 -36.93 -27.96 14.27
C GLN A 565 -37.12 -29.29 15.03
N ASN A 566 -37.73 -30.32 14.41
CA ASN A 566 -37.90 -31.63 15.04
C ASN A 566 -36.60 -32.46 15.06
N THR A 567 -35.59 -32.06 14.28
CA THR A 567 -34.27 -32.69 14.22
C THR A 567 -33.19 -31.60 14.32
N PRO A 568 -33.04 -30.98 15.50
CA PRO A 568 -32.22 -29.78 15.64
C PRO A 568 -30.73 -29.98 15.33
N ASN A 569 -30.28 -31.23 15.32
CA ASN A 569 -28.87 -31.56 15.18
C ASN A 569 -28.48 -31.82 13.71
N ILE A 570 -29.43 -31.76 12.77
CA ILE A 570 -29.21 -32.09 11.36
C ILE A 570 -29.18 -30.81 10.52
N ILE A 571 -28.07 -30.62 9.81
CA ILE A 571 -27.89 -29.54 8.85
C ILE A 571 -27.79 -30.17 7.46
N SER A 572 -28.47 -29.57 6.48
CA SER A 572 -28.44 -30.04 5.10
C SER A 572 -28.36 -28.89 4.12
N TRP A 573 -27.75 -29.14 2.97
CA TRP A 573 -27.55 -28.17 1.90
C TRP A 573 -27.71 -28.82 0.53
N SER A 574 -27.90 -28.00 -0.48
CA SER A 574 -27.94 -28.43 -1.87
C SER A 574 -27.29 -27.38 -2.78
N LEU A 575 -26.84 -27.84 -3.94
CA LEU A 575 -26.45 -26.98 -5.04
C LEU A 575 -27.70 -26.60 -5.83
N ASP A 576 -27.77 -25.36 -6.29
CA ASP A 576 -28.82 -24.97 -7.23
C ASP A 576 -28.60 -25.71 -8.55
N SER A 577 -29.64 -26.36 -9.06
CA SER A 577 -29.57 -27.14 -10.29
C SER A 577 -29.51 -26.26 -11.55
N ASP A 578 -29.90 -24.99 -11.42
CA ASP A 578 -30.00 -24.06 -12.56
C ASP A 578 -28.73 -23.21 -12.75
N ASP A 579 -27.94 -22.96 -11.70
CA ASP A 579 -26.67 -22.19 -11.74
C ASP A 579 -25.45 -23.10 -11.92
N ILE A 580 -25.42 -23.80 -13.05
CA ILE A 580 -24.30 -24.66 -13.44
C ILE A 580 -23.13 -23.80 -13.95
N VAL A 581 -22.49 -23.02 -13.08
CA VAL A 581 -21.05 -22.78 -13.24
C VAL A 581 -20.38 -24.08 -12.83
N LYS A 582 -20.29 -25.00 -13.80
CA LYS A 582 -19.61 -26.28 -13.61
C LYS A 582 -18.15 -25.98 -13.34
N ASP A 583 -17.59 -26.71 -12.37
CA ASP A 583 -16.15 -26.84 -12.31
C ASP A 583 -15.66 -27.49 -13.62
N ASP A 584 -15.18 -26.66 -14.54
CA ASP A 584 -14.63 -27.07 -15.84
C ASP A 584 -13.41 -28.01 -15.67
N THR A 585 -12.78 -28.02 -14.50
CA THR A 585 -11.62 -28.85 -14.18
C THR A 585 -11.99 -30.21 -13.59
N GLY A 586 -13.20 -30.38 -13.07
CA GLY A 586 -13.64 -31.59 -12.35
C GLY A 586 -12.83 -31.92 -11.09
N THR A 587 -12.15 -30.93 -10.52
CA THR A 587 -11.31 -31.06 -9.32
C THR A 587 -12.09 -30.92 -8.01
N ILE A 588 -13.25 -30.26 -8.04
CA ILE A 588 -14.16 -30.05 -6.92
C ILE A 588 -15.17 -31.19 -6.88
N ASP A 589 -15.09 -31.98 -5.82
CA ASP A 589 -15.84 -33.24 -5.68
C ASP A 589 -16.48 -33.43 -4.31
N GLY A 590 -16.50 -32.38 -3.48
CA GLY A 590 -17.11 -32.38 -2.15
C GLY A 590 -17.43 -30.98 -1.62
N PHE A 591 -17.66 -30.93 -0.31
CA PHE A 591 -18.04 -29.73 0.43
C PHE A 591 -17.16 -29.57 1.67
N SER A 592 -16.91 -28.32 2.05
CA SER A 592 -16.29 -27.93 3.31
C SER A 592 -17.31 -27.20 4.18
N LEU A 593 -17.34 -27.55 5.47
CA LEU A 593 -18.14 -26.88 6.49
C LEU A 593 -17.20 -26.21 7.50
N LEU A 594 -17.35 -24.89 7.63
CA LEU A 594 -16.75 -24.13 8.70
C LEU A 594 -17.75 -23.97 9.85
N VAL A 595 -17.28 -24.14 11.08
CA VAL A 595 -17.98 -23.74 12.29
C VAL A 595 -17.08 -22.78 13.06
N ASN A 596 -17.59 -21.59 13.38
CA ASN A 596 -16.83 -20.55 14.08
C ASN A 596 -15.51 -20.19 13.40
N ASP A 597 -15.53 -20.09 12.06
CA ASP A 597 -14.38 -19.80 11.20
C ASP A 597 -13.28 -20.90 11.17
N ILE A 598 -13.57 -22.12 11.65
CA ILE A 598 -12.67 -23.30 11.60
C ILE A 598 -13.29 -24.39 10.74
N GLU A 599 -12.50 -25.01 9.86
CA GLU A 599 -12.93 -26.16 9.06
C GLU A 599 -13.09 -27.41 9.93
N VAL A 600 -14.31 -27.94 10.04
CA VAL A 600 -14.62 -29.10 10.89
C VAL A 600 -15.05 -30.33 10.11
N TYR A 601 -15.39 -30.17 8.84
CA TYR A 601 -15.78 -31.27 7.96
C TYR A 601 -15.39 -31.00 6.51
N VAL A 602 -14.88 -32.04 5.85
CA VAL A 602 -14.65 -32.10 4.40
C VAL A 602 -15.16 -33.45 3.88
N GLY A 603 -16.07 -33.45 2.91
CA GLY A 603 -16.60 -34.69 2.36
C GLY A 603 -17.73 -34.53 1.34
N LYS A 604 -18.33 -35.66 0.92
CA LYS A 604 -19.37 -35.69 -0.14
C LYS A 604 -20.80 -35.59 0.40
N ASN A 605 -20.99 -35.69 1.71
CA ASN A 605 -22.33 -35.71 2.26
C ASN A 605 -22.92 -34.30 2.19
N THR A 606 -24.19 -34.22 1.79
CA THR A 606 -24.98 -32.97 1.77
C THR A 606 -25.79 -32.77 3.04
N THR A 607 -25.75 -33.75 3.95
CA THR A 607 -26.47 -33.74 5.22
C THR A 607 -25.53 -34.24 6.30
N ILE A 608 -25.41 -33.48 7.39
CA ILE A 608 -24.57 -33.79 8.55
C ILE A 608 -25.39 -33.71 9.82
N ASN A 609 -25.19 -34.70 10.69
CA ASN A 609 -25.66 -34.64 12.08
C ASN A 609 -24.51 -34.17 12.97
N LEU A 610 -24.70 -33.05 13.68
CA LEU A 610 -23.71 -32.45 14.57
C LEU A 610 -23.31 -33.38 15.72
N ASP A 611 -24.23 -34.15 16.29
CA ASP A 611 -23.87 -35.11 17.36
C ASP A 611 -22.90 -36.16 16.83
N THR A 612 -23.20 -36.69 15.63
CA THR A 612 -22.34 -37.66 14.97
C THR A 612 -20.99 -37.04 14.63
N LEU A 613 -20.99 -35.81 14.10
CA LEU A 613 -19.76 -35.07 13.80
C LEU A 613 -18.92 -34.83 15.07
N MET A 614 -19.54 -34.50 16.20
CA MET A 614 -18.84 -34.34 17.48
C MET A 614 -18.22 -35.65 17.97
N THR A 615 -18.85 -36.80 17.70
CA THR A 615 -18.29 -38.12 18.03
C THR A 615 -17.18 -38.56 17.08
N GLU A 616 -17.28 -38.23 15.78
CA GLU A 616 -16.27 -38.56 14.77
C GLU A 616 -15.06 -37.64 14.85
N ASN A 617 -15.29 -36.36 15.16
CA ASN A 617 -14.28 -35.33 15.33
C ASN A 617 -14.16 -34.95 16.81
N SER A 618 -13.28 -35.67 17.52
CA SER A 618 -13.10 -35.50 18.97
C SER A 618 -12.67 -34.10 19.38
N GLU A 619 -11.94 -33.37 18.54
CA GLU A 619 -11.50 -32.01 18.85
C GLU A 619 -12.68 -31.04 18.81
N PHE A 620 -13.47 -31.10 17.74
CA PHE A 620 -14.69 -30.31 17.60
C PHE A 620 -15.67 -30.58 18.73
N GLY A 621 -15.90 -31.87 19.06
CA GLY A 621 -16.73 -32.25 20.21
C GLY A 621 -16.20 -31.66 21.52
N SER A 622 -14.88 -31.74 21.75
CA SER A 622 -14.26 -31.19 22.97
C SER A 622 -14.42 -29.66 23.09
N TRP A 623 -14.40 -28.92 21.98
CA TRP A 623 -14.58 -27.48 21.99
C TRP A 623 -16.01 -27.07 22.30
N ILE A 624 -17.00 -27.78 21.75
CA ILE A 624 -18.42 -27.55 22.08
C ILE A 624 -18.68 -27.88 23.55
N ASP A 625 -18.22 -29.04 24.03
CA ASP A 625 -18.40 -29.43 25.44
C ASP A 625 -17.75 -28.42 26.38
N LYS A 626 -16.55 -27.94 26.03
CA LYS A 626 -15.84 -26.92 26.80
C LYS A 626 -16.58 -25.57 26.76
N ALA A 627 -17.09 -25.16 25.60
CA ALA A 627 -17.87 -23.94 25.47
C ALA A 627 -19.14 -23.99 26.33
N LEU A 628 -19.85 -25.12 26.33
CA LEU A 628 -21.07 -25.31 27.13
C LEU A 628 -20.80 -25.32 28.64
N THR A 629 -19.64 -25.81 29.06
CA THR A 629 -19.24 -25.86 30.49
C THR A 629 -18.63 -24.56 31.00
N GLU A 630 -17.90 -23.83 30.15
CA GLU A 630 -17.20 -22.58 30.53
C GLU A 630 -18.04 -21.32 30.34
N ASN A 631 -19.15 -21.36 29.59
CA ASN A 631 -20.02 -20.20 29.34
C ASN A 631 -20.52 -19.58 30.66
N LYS A 632 -19.84 -18.53 31.11
CA LYS A 632 -20.05 -17.87 32.42
C LYS A 632 -21.10 -16.76 32.39
N ASP A 633 -21.51 -16.31 31.20
CA ASP A 633 -22.16 -15.00 31.04
C ASP A 633 -23.66 -15.03 30.69
N ALA A 634 -24.33 -16.17 30.66
CA ALA A 634 -25.76 -16.18 30.35
C ALA A 634 -26.60 -17.10 31.24
N ASN A 635 -27.77 -16.59 31.66
CA ASN A 635 -28.90 -17.37 32.15
C ASN A 635 -29.47 -18.37 31.09
N THR A 636 -28.74 -18.58 29.98
CA THR A 636 -29.07 -19.45 28.86
C THR A 636 -27.88 -20.39 28.63
N THR A 637 -28.17 -21.69 28.57
CA THR A 637 -27.18 -22.77 28.36
C THR A 637 -26.73 -22.90 26.89
N ASN A 638 -26.85 -21.83 26.10
CA ASN A 638 -26.70 -21.88 24.65
C ASN A 638 -25.46 -21.15 24.17
N ILE A 639 -24.92 -21.63 23.05
CA ILE A 639 -23.82 -21.01 22.31
C ILE A 639 -24.24 -20.80 20.86
N ASP A 640 -23.81 -19.69 20.26
CA ASP A 640 -24.05 -19.42 18.85
C ASP A 640 -22.99 -20.14 18.01
N LEU A 641 -23.38 -21.06 17.14
CA LEU A 641 -22.49 -21.65 16.15
C LEU A 641 -22.66 -20.92 14.82
N TYR A 642 -21.58 -20.38 14.27
CA TYR A 642 -21.57 -19.71 12.97
C TYR A 642 -21.15 -20.71 11.89
N LEU A 643 -22.09 -21.13 11.04
CA LEU A 643 -21.88 -22.16 10.04
C LEU A 643 -21.77 -21.56 8.63
N ARG A 644 -20.73 -21.98 7.89
CA ARG A 644 -20.53 -21.60 6.49
C ARG A 644 -20.18 -22.81 5.65
N ILE A 645 -20.70 -22.87 4.44
CA ILE A 645 -20.45 -23.98 3.52
C ILE A 645 -19.85 -23.49 2.20
N ALA A 646 -18.95 -24.27 1.64
CA ALA A 646 -18.38 -24.05 0.31
C ALA A 646 -18.25 -25.38 -0.43
N GLN A 647 -18.19 -25.30 -1.76
CA GLN A 647 -17.72 -26.42 -2.58
C GLN A 647 -16.20 -26.53 -2.46
N CYS A 648 -15.65 -27.75 -2.38
CA CYS A 648 -14.21 -27.94 -2.34
C CYS A 648 -13.75 -29.28 -2.95
N SER A 649 -12.45 -29.38 -3.21
CA SER A 649 -11.82 -30.66 -3.52
C SER A 649 -11.51 -31.41 -2.23
N ILE A 650 -11.94 -32.67 -2.11
CA ILE A 650 -11.68 -33.47 -0.90
C ILE A 650 -10.19 -33.78 -0.73
N ARG A 651 -9.45 -33.84 -1.84
CA ARG A 651 -8.01 -34.14 -1.81
C ARG A 651 -7.16 -32.95 -1.40
N ASN A 652 -7.62 -31.74 -1.71
CA ASN A 652 -6.88 -30.51 -1.43
C ASN A 652 -7.86 -29.34 -1.26
N PRO A 653 -8.60 -29.31 -0.13
CA PRO A 653 -9.65 -28.32 0.10
C PRO A 653 -9.10 -26.89 0.23
N GLN A 654 -7.84 -26.74 0.63
CA GLN A 654 -7.18 -25.44 0.78
C GLN A 654 -6.92 -24.79 -0.57
N ARG A 655 -6.48 -25.57 -1.57
CA ARG A 655 -6.11 -25.04 -2.89
C ARG A 655 -7.28 -24.91 -3.85
N TYR A 656 -8.23 -25.84 -3.81
CA TYR A 656 -9.34 -25.90 -4.76
C TYR A 656 -10.66 -25.81 -3.99
N ARG A 657 -11.20 -24.59 -3.91
CA ARG A 657 -12.45 -24.28 -3.22
C ARG A 657 -13.26 -23.20 -3.95
N GLY A 658 -14.55 -23.20 -3.69
CA GLY A 658 -15.45 -22.09 -3.94
C GLY A 658 -15.42 -21.05 -2.83
N ASP A 659 -16.24 -20.02 -3.00
CA ASP A 659 -16.55 -19.06 -1.96
C ASP A 659 -17.47 -19.70 -0.90
N TYR A 660 -17.42 -19.22 0.34
CA TYR A 660 -18.30 -19.70 1.40
C TYR A 660 -19.62 -18.92 1.39
N THR A 661 -20.69 -19.50 1.94
CA THR A 661 -21.89 -18.72 2.29
C THR A 661 -21.58 -17.71 3.39
N ASN A 662 -22.37 -16.64 3.48
CA ASN A 662 -22.52 -15.93 4.76
C ASN A 662 -22.87 -16.92 5.89
N ALA A 663 -22.60 -16.54 7.15
CA ALA A 663 -22.83 -17.41 8.28
C ALA A 663 -24.33 -17.61 8.58
N GLY A 664 -24.78 -18.86 8.61
CA GLY A 664 -26.00 -19.24 9.31
C GLY A 664 -25.71 -19.38 10.80
N ILE A 665 -26.65 -19.02 11.66
CA ILE A 665 -26.45 -19.05 13.12
C ILE A 665 -27.31 -20.17 13.68
N LEU A 666 -26.69 -21.12 14.38
CA LEU A 666 -27.37 -22.16 15.11
C LEU A 666 -27.14 -21.96 16.61
N GLU A 667 -28.21 -21.67 17.35
CA GLU A 667 -28.16 -21.63 18.81
C GLU A 667 -28.17 -23.07 19.34
N TRP A 668 -27.01 -23.54 19.79
CA TRP A 668 -26.80 -24.91 20.26
C TRP A 668 -26.88 -24.97 21.79
N PRO A 669 -27.59 -25.95 22.40
CA PRO A 669 -28.25 -27.11 21.79
C PRO A 669 -29.76 -26.93 21.52
N GLU A 670 -30.34 -25.75 21.74
CA GLU A 670 -31.78 -25.51 21.56
C GLU A 670 -32.26 -25.73 20.12
N GLY A 671 -31.37 -25.59 19.13
CA GLY A 671 -31.69 -25.82 17.73
C GLY A 671 -32.45 -24.65 17.09
N ILE A 672 -32.21 -23.43 17.53
CA ILE A 672 -32.78 -22.25 16.88
C ILE A 672 -31.88 -21.88 15.70
N TRP A 673 -32.42 -21.98 14.48
CA TRP A 673 -31.70 -21.71 13.24
C TRP A 673 -32.08 -20.35 12.66
N HIS A 674 -31.06 -19.51 12.44
CA HIS A 674 -31.17 -18.28 11.67
C HIS A 674 -30.48 -18.49 10.32
N LYS A 675 -31.27 -18.40 9.24
CA LYS A 675 -30.76 -18.55 7.87
C LYS A 675 -29.70 -17.49 7.55
N PRO A 676 -28.65 -17.84 6.79
CA PRO A 676 -27.66 -16.86 6.36
C PRO A 676 -28.28 -15.78 5.47
N GLU A 677 -27.74 -14.57 5.56
CA GLU A 677 -28.06 -13.52 4.60
C GLU A 677 -27.55 -13.89 3.19
N PRO A 678 -28.21 -13.46 2.11
CA PRO A 678 -27.71 -13.68 0.76
C PRO A 678 -26.31 -13.10 0.56
N GLY A 679 -25.43 -13.85 -0.11
CA GLY A 679 -24.06 -13.43 -0.41
C GLY A 679 -23.01 -14.46 -0.01
N VAL A 680 -21.74 -14.08 -0.20
CA VAL A 680 -20.59 -14.98 -0.09
C VAL A 680 -19.51 -14.41 0.83
N THR A 681 -18.63 -15.25 1.38
CA THR A 681 -17.53 -14.85 2.30
C THR A 681 -16.26 -15.63 2.09
#